data_AF-A0A5C5V772-F1
#
_entry.id   AF-A0A5C5V772-F1
#
_cell.length_a   1.000
_cell.length_b   1.000
_cell.length_c   1.000
_cell.angle_alpha   90.00
_cell.angle_beta   90.00
_cell.angle_gamma   90.00
#
_symmetry.space_group_name_H-M   'P 1'
#
loop_
_entity.id
_entity.type
_entity.pdbx_description
1 polymer ?
#
loop_
_entity_poly.entity_id
_entity_poly.type
_entity_poly.pdbx_seq_one_letter_code
_entity_poly.pdbx_strand_id
1 'polypeptide(L)'
;MAANDQFIREYFQAGRESFWRWEDDGKVIAWGDGKTITFLEEATVTLNHLAPHGLPRFGSLLLLLAATRKNWATDGSEAGLLAGVVDAAFQKSDQRNASATTLLSDALAGLHKVRALDSSLRSSPEAKAALAEIVFAGPPAVAKPESQAVASAVRPGLTALLDAALQDTASLEELGLSLMADLAELSKGLGQVSPESVRLRMETGLNALPAPAPIEAPVEEVPPCEAARRVIAELLEHPEYAGVSRVASRLLSSASLPRRLTDAHHQETGGFSDITNRGDPDRLLLSELAQDGLTLAVRVAMNEAMYLHRETPPSTPRVRRELLIDSGVRAWGTPRVLAAAAALAFAASTPKSASLKAWRGEGTELREVDLSTTSGLVAHLGALGTAPNLSESIPAFGDKVDKAQESTEAILIMPAESWGDEQMKASLRALSADRVYVATVSRGGEFRLIERRLRGQRTVRLVRVDPNTLLEDSPPLHRPRDADHLPAIFREGAFPLRMPHQLQSARSWFLAGWGALAVTKDGRLMRWTERGRGAVQLSDQVPRGALWWASPNCLQGMTSFVCGTKHDLHLVHADLVRRSVRCLRIHPADAAGVVMHNGALMVIREGEVHAIGLTSGESTGSTTLPRYLDSAHGRYFRIPGSAGHMALSHTGDAPSLDKVTVHETLEGAPTHRVDLWDVVGVDGPVALNSSGVVFRVLDGEILVRCTRHAPAHIQRQSSRAEWKLRWTSPDGECVGVWSTSNGVTRRYRVDLETKRVEEDNPDGTDGRVDRIAQVHTCRNRFVSIGVDRRGRLTLLDTKSRGFIVSVRNNSPLFVTERLEDDFGDAAAFTQLDGAPFRFRLSEARWPDGSRAVLDSRGLLHLMPGDASLPEVSLVLAEGELTGWCNAQAGSTAAGVFGKNYFLPADDDPMVPRASSRQVMREAITPFAEGIRAAT
;
A
#
# COMPACT_ATOMS: atom_id res chain seq x y z
N MET A 1 33.12 14.34 43.29
CA MET A 1 32.51 13.22 44.05
C MET A 1 31.72 13.74 45.24
N ALA A 2 32.32 14.51 46.18
CA ALA A 2 31.63 14.99 47.38
C ALA A 2 30.29 15.78 47.16
N ALA A 3 30.17 16.60 46.10
CA ALA A 3 28.95 17.38 45.84
C ALA A 3 27.76 16.54 45.31
N ASN A 4 28.03 15.55 44.46
CA ASN A 4 26.97 14.65 43.96
C ASN A 4 26.49 13.71 45.06
N ASP A 5 27.40 13.22 45.92
CA ASP A 5 27.05 12.33 47.02
C ASP A 5 26.15 13.04 48.06
N GLN A 6 26.41 14.33 48.34
CA GLN A 6 25.55 15.15 49.21
C GLN A 6 24.15 15.32 48.61
N PHE A 7 24.04 15.62 47.31
CA PHE A 7 22.75 15.77 46.63
C PHE A 7 21.94 14.46 46.59
N ILE A 8 22.61 13.33 46.33
CA ILE A 8 21.99 12.00 46.36
C ILE A 8 21.44 11.69 47.76
N ARG A 9 22.17 12.05 48.82
CA ARG A 9 21.70 11.92 50.21
C ARG A 9 20.43 12.73 50.42
N GLU A 10 20.46 14.02 50.10
CA GLU A 10 19.33 14.94 50.30
C GLU A 10 18.07 14.46 49.56
N TYR A 11 18.22 13.85 48.37
CA TYR A 11 17.08 13.33 47.60
C TYR A 11 16.43 12.08 48.22
N PHE A 12 17.21 11.18 48.82
CA PHE A 12 16.73 9.92 49.41
C PHE A 12 16.60 9.96 50.94
N GLN A 13 16.82 11.11 51.58
CA GLN A 13 16.77 11.25 53.03
C GLN A 13 15.32 11.39 53.52
N ALA A 14 14.87 10.42 54.32
CA ALA A 14 13.66 10.54 55.12
C ALA A 14 13.98 11.17 56.47
N GLY A 15 13.27 12.23 56.87
CA GLY A 15 13.31 12.72 58.25
C GLY A 15 12.67 11.70 59.21
N ARG A 16 13.06 11.74 60.50
CA ARG A 16 12.58 10.79 61.53
C ARG A 16 11.06 10.79 61.71
N GLU A 17 10.41 11.92 61.46
CA GLU A 17 8.95 12.13 61.53
C GLU A 17 8.33 12.32 60.13
N SER A 18 9.00 11.86 59.06
CA SER A 18 8.45 11.86 57.69
C SER A 18 7.28 10.88 57.55
N PHE A 19 6.40 11.11 56.56
CA PHE A 19 5.28 10.18 56.27
C PHE A 19 5.75 8.81 55.76
N TRP A 20 7.00 8.72 55.31
CA TRP A 20 7.63 7.51 54.80
C TRP A 20 8.99 7.27 55.47
N ARG A 21 9.40 6.00 55.54
CA ARG A 21 10.69 5.56 56.07
C ARG A 21 11.27 4.41 55.27
N TRP A 22 12.58 4.22 55.40
CA TRP A 22 13.28 3.03 54.90
C TRP A 22 13.08 1.85 55.86
N GLU A 23 12.78 0.68 55.30
CA GLU A 23 12.72 -0.61 55.98
C GLU A 23 13.55 -1.65 55.22
N ASP A 24 13.77 -2.82 55.83
CA ASP A 24 14.47 -3.95 55.20
C ASP A 24 15.84 -3.56 54.62
N ASP A 25 16.66 -2.87 55.44
CA ASP A 25 18.03 -2.47 55.08
C ASP A 25 18.07 -1.60 53.79
N GLY A 26 17.11 -0.68 53.68
CA GLY A 26 17.00 0.26 52.55
C GLY A 26 16.39 -0.33 51.28
N LYS A 27 15.80 -1.54 51.33
CA LYS A 27 15.17 -2.17 50.16
C LYS A 27 13.68 -1.89 50.03
N VAL A 28 13.02 -1.55 51.15
CA VAL A 28 11.59 -1.31 51.21
C VAL A 28 11.34 0.11 51.67
N ILE A 29 10.39 0.79 51.03
CA ILE A 29 9.90 2.09 51.44
C ILE A 29 8.50 1.89 51.99
N ALA A 30 8.29 2.26 53.25
CA ALA A 30 7.05 2.06 53.98
C ALA A 30 6.50 3.38 54.56
N TRP A 31 5.20 3.41 54.80
CA TRP A 31 4.52 4.42 55.59
C TRP A 31 5.00 4.39 57.05
N GLY A 32 4.72 5.46 57.81
CA GLY A 32 5.05 5.52 59.25
C GLY A 32 4.43 4.39 60.10
N ASP A 33 3.33 3.80 59.65
CA ASP A 33 2.66 2.65 60.27
C ASP A 33 3.21 1.27 59.84
N GLY A 34 4.23 1.24 58.97
CA GLY A 34 4.86 0.03 58.45
C GLY A 34 4.23 -0.56 57.19
N LYS A 35 3.18 0.06 56.64
CA LYS A 35 2.57 -0.40 55.37
C LYS A 35 3.49 -0.10 54.19
N THR A 36 3.72 -1.05 53.29
CA THR A 36 4.61 -0.84 52.14
C THR A 36 4.05 0.15 51.12
N ILE A 37 4.86 1.15 50.72
CA ILE A 37 4.62 2.07 49.61
C ILE A 37 5.13 1.46 48.30
N THR A 38 6.44 1.19 48.25
CA THR A 38 7.10 0.63 47.06
C THR A 38 8.40 -0.09 47.43
N PHE A 39 8.88 -0.95 46.54
CA PHE A 39 10.22 -1.53 46.64
C PHE A 39 11.24 -0.62 45.95
N LEU A 40 12.49 -0.61 46.42
CA LEU A 40 13.55 0.20 45.83
C LEU A 40 13.73 -0.09 44.33
N GLU A 41 13.75 -1.36 43.95
CA GLU A 41 13.89 -1.79 42.55
C GLU A 41 12.76 -1.25 41.66
N GLU A 42 11.54 -1.21 42.19
CA GLU A 42 10.37 -0.71 41.47
C GLU A 42 10.43 0.82 41.28
N ALA A 43 10.80 1.56 42.34
CA ALA A 43 11.03 2.99 42.25
C ALA A 43 12.19 3.32 41.27
N THR A 44 13.22 2.47 41.23
CA THR A 44 14.38 2.63 40.34
C THR A 44 14.00 2.60 38.87
N VAL A 45 13.05 1.75 38.48
CA VAL A 45 12.57 1.68 37.09
C VAL A 45 11.93 3.00 36.68
N THR A 46 11.05 3.55 37.53
CA THR A 46 10.40 4.84 37.26
C THR A 46 11.39 6.01 37.29
N LEU A 47 12.34 6.03 38.23
CA LEU A 47 13.39 7.05 38.31
C LEU A 47 14.29 7.05 37.07
N ASN A 48 14.75 5.87 36.61
CA ASN A 48 15.57 5.77 35.40
C ASN A 48 14.82 6.22 34.14
N HIS A 49 13.51 5.99 34.09
CA HIS A 49 12.67 6.44 32.99
C HIS A 49 12.53 7.97 32.94
N LEU A 50 12.36 8.62 34.09
CA LEU A 50 12.18 10.06 34.17
C LEU A 50 13.49 10.85 34.09
N ALA A 51 14.62 10.26 34.51
CA ALA A 51 15.91 10.94 34.63
C ALA A 51 16.37 11.77 33.40
N PRO A 52 16.12 11.36 32.13
CA PRO A 52 16.46 12.18 30.96
C PRO A 52 15.71 13.53 30.89
N HIS A 53 14.53 13.61 31.52
CA HIS A 53 13.64 14.77 31.51
C HIS A 53 13.70 15.60 32.81
N GLY A 54 14.28 15.04 33.88
CA GLY A 54 14.32 15.62 35.22
C GLY A 54 13.54 14.73 36.20
N LEU A 55 13.85 14.81 37.50
CA LEU A 55 13.13 14.03 38.53
C LEU A 55 12.14 14.89 39.32
N PRO A 56 10.97 14.34 39.70
CA PRO A 56 10.09 14.96 40.68
C PRO A 56 10.71 14.89 42.07
N ARG A 57 10.07 15.51 43.07
CA ARG A 57 10.42 15.26 44.46
C ARG A 57 10.20 13.79 44.80
N PHE A 58 11.08 13.21 45.61
CA PHE A 58 10.99 11.79 45.93
C PHE A 58 9.68 11.47 46.67
N GLY A 59 9.27 12.32 47.62
CA GLY A 59 7.99 12.17 48.33
C GLY A 59 6.77 12.18 47.40
N SER A 60 6.74 13.08 46.41
CA SER A 60 5.69 13.11 45.38
C SER A 60 5.61 11.79 44.60
N LEU A 61 6.76 11.27 44.15
CA LEU A 61 6.83 10.00 43.43
C LEU A 61 6.33 8.84 44.29
N LEU A 62 6.72 8.79 45.56
CA LEU A 62 6.29 7.75 46.50
C LEU A 62 4.77 7.74 46.69
N LEU A 63 4.14 8.90 46.85
CA LEU A 63 2.69 9.01 46.98
C LEU A 63 1.96 8.53 45.71
N LEU A 64 2.48 8.87 44.51
CA LEU A 64 1.93 8.37 43.26
C LEU A 64 2.03 6.84 43.16
N LEU A 65 3.20 6.27 43.48
CA LEU A 65 3.43 4.82 43.47
C LEU A 65 2.56 4.12 44.52
N ALA A 66 2.37 4.71 45.70
CA ALA A 66 1.48 4.19 46.73
C ALA A 66 0.04 4.03 46.20
N ALA A 67 -0.48 5.02 45.47
CA ALA A 67 -1.83 4.97 44.90
C ALA A 67 -2.03 3.84 43.85
N THR A 68 -0.95 3.33 43.26
CA THR A 68 -1.03 2.19 42.34
C THR A 68 -1.19 0.84 43.05
N ARG A 69 -0.93 0.78 44.36
CA ARG A 69 -0.94 -0.47 45.14
C ARG A 69 -2.36 -0.93 45.49
N LYS A 70 -2.50 -2.22 45.80
CA LYS A 70 -3.78 -2.85 46.18
C LYS A 70 -4.28 -2.41 47.56
N ASN A 71 -3.36 -2.06 48.45
CA ASN A 71 -3.63 -1.68 49.82
C ASN A 71 -3.90 -0.18 50.00
N TRP A 72 -3.80 0.66 48.96
CA TRP A 72 -4.13 2.08 49.06
C TRP A 72 -5.60 2.31 49.44
N ALA A 73 -5.83 3.17 50.44
CA ALA A 73 -7.16 3.62 50.88
C ALA A 73 -8.10 2.49 51.34
N THR A 74 -7.56 1.36 51.79
CA THR A 74 -8.35 0.23 52.30
C THR A 74 -8.92 0.49 53.69
N ASP A 75 -8.15 1.18 54.54
CA ASP A 75 -8.48 1.53 55.93
C ASP A 75 -8.42 3.05 56.19
N GLY A 76 -7.95 3.84 55.20
CA GLY A 76 -7.82 5.29 55.29
C GLY A 76 -6.64 5.75 56.16
N SER A 77 -5.78 4.84 56.59
CA SER A 77 -4.59 5.11 57.41
C SER A 77 -3.66 6.15 56.79
N GLU A 78 -3.50 6.13 55.46
CA GLU A 78 -2.62 7.04 54.73
C GLU A 78 -3.09 8.49 54.84
N ALA A 79 -4.40 8.73 54.72
CA ALA A 79 -4.97 10.05 54.88
C ALA A 79 -4.79 10.58 56.31
N GLY A 80 -4.93 9.70 57.31
CA GLY A 80 -4.71 10.06 58.71
C GLY A 80 -3.24 10.39 59.02
N LEU A 81 -2.29 9.65 58.47
CA LEU A 81 -0.85 9.92 58.61
C LEU A 81 -0.47 11.26 57.99
N LEU A 82 -0.91 11.52 56.77
CA LEU A 82 -0.63 12.79 56.08
C LEU A 82 -1.29 13.98 56.77
N ALA A 83 -2.55 13.83 57.21
CA ALA A 83 -3.23 14.86 57.99
C ALA A 83 -2.51 15.13 59.32
N GLY A 84 -2.05 14.10 60.03
CA GLY A 84 -1.30 14.24 61.27
C GLY A 84 -0.01 15.03 61.10
N VAL A 85 0.73 14.84 60.01
CA VAL A 85 1.94 15.61 59.69
C VAL A 85 1.60 17.08 59.40
N VAL A 86 0.53 17.33 58.62
CA VAL A 86 0.07 18.69 58.30
C VAL A 86 -0.40 19.43 59.56
N ASP A 87 -1.23 18.79 60.40
CA ASP A 87 -1.75 19.37 61.63
C ASP A 87 -0.62 19.67 62.62
N ALA A 88 0.31 18.73 62.82
CA ALA A 88 1.46 18.93 63.70
C ALA A 88 2.35 20.12 63.28
N ALA A 89 2.50 20.34 61.98
CA ALA A 89 3.34 21.41 61.44
C ALA A 89 2.69 22.80 61.49
N PHE A 90 1.37 22.90 61.33
CA PHE A 90 0.67 24.20 61.14
C PHE A 90 -0.30 24.57 62.26
N GLN A 91 -0.33 23.83 63.37
CA GLN A 91 -1.16 24.06 64.57
C GLN A 91 -1.21 25.52 65.08
N LYS A 92 -0.17 26.34 64.84
CA LYS A 92 -0.09 27.74 65.31
C LYS A 92 -0.62 28.78 64.32
N SER A 93 -1.06 28.39 63.12
CA SER A 93 -1.50 29.31 62.06
C SER A 93 -2.78 28.81 61.37
N ASP A 94 -3.95 29.34 61.78
CA ASP A 94 -5.25 28.94 61.24
C ASP A 94 -5.35 29.06 59.71
N GLN A 95 -4.79 30.13 59.14
CA GLN A 95 -4.84 30.36 57.69
C GLN A 95 -3.97 29.39 56.90
N ARG A 96 -2.75 29.08 57.38
CA ARG A 96 -1.87 28.10 56.72
C ARG A 96 -2.43 26.69 56.85
N ASN A 97 -3.04 26.36 58.00
CA ASN A 97 -3.66 25.06 58.20
C ASN A 97 -4.81 24.84 57.21
N ALA A 98 -5.73 25.79 57.04
CA ALA A 98 -6.85 25.67 56.09
C ALA A 98 -6.40 25.46 54.63
N SER A 99 -5.37 26.18 54.17
CA SER A 99 -4.80 25.97 52.82
C SER A 99 -4.13 24.60 52.68
N ALA A 100 -3.45 24.13 53.72
CA ALA A 100 -2.82 22.82 53.74
C ALA A 100 -3.86 21.68 53.71
N THR A 101 -4.94 21.80 54.48
CA THR A 101 -6.05 20.83 54.46
C THR A 101 -6.71 20.75 53.09
N THR A 102 -6.91 21.90 52.43
CA THR A 102 -7.49 21.92 51.07
C THR A 102 -6.60 21.21 50.07
N LEU A 103 -5.30 21.53 50.07
CA LEU A 103 -4.34 20.91 49.15
C LEU A 103 -4.22 19.40 49.38
N LEU A 104 -4.21 18.97 50.65
CA LEU A 104 -4.21 17.55 51.01
C LEU A 104 -5.46 16.85 50.47
N SER A 105 -6.64 17.46 50.62
CA SER A 105 -7.89 16.92 50.09
C SER A 105 -7.85 16.78 48.57
N ASP A 106 -7.36 17.79 47.84
CA ASP A 106 -7.27 17.76 46.38
C ASP A 106 -6.30 16.69 45.88
N ALA A 107 -5.13 16.58 46.52
CA ALA A 107 -4.14 15.56 46.20
C ALA A 107 -4.67 14.15 46.47
N LEU A 108 -5.33 13.92 47.61
CA LEU A 108 -5.96 12.63 47.94
C LEU A 108 -7.04 12.27 46.91
N ALA A 109 -7.91 13.22 46.54
CA ALA A 109 -8.94 13.01 45.52
C ALA A 109 -8.31 12.59 44.18
N GLY A 110 -7.21 13.21 43.76
CA GLY A 110 -6.45 12.82 42.58
C GLY A 110 -5.84 11.41 42.68
N LEU A 111 -5.22 11.08 43.81
CA LEU A 111 -4.63 9.75 44.04
C LEU A 111 -5.70 8.64 44.08
N HIS A 112 -6.89 8.92 44.61
CA HIS A 112 -8.02 7.99 44.52
C HIS A 112 -8.45 7.73 43.07
N LYS A 113 -8.38 8.73 42.18
CA LYS A 113 -8.64 8.51 40.74
C LYS A 113 -7.60 7.59 40.11
N VAL A 114 -6.32 7.76 40.44
CA VAL A 114 -5.25 6.85 39.98
C VAL A 114 -5.54 5.42 40.41
N ARG A 115 -5.95 5.22 41.67
CA ARG A 115 -6.33 3.90 42.19
C ARG A 115 -7.54 3.30 41.46
N ALA A 116 -8.49 4.13 41.06
CA ALA A 116 -9.71 3.70 40.36
C ALA A 116 -9.47 3.27 38.91
N LEU A 117 -8.29 3.53 38.33
CA LEU A 117 -7.93 3.03 37.00
C LEU A 117 -7.88 1.49 36.95
N ASP A 118 -8.16 0.94 35.78
CA ASP A 118 -7.98 -0.48 35.48
C ASP A 118 -6.56 -0.93 35.81
N SER A 119 -6.40 -2.16 36.29
CA SER A 119 -5.10 -2.67 36.72
C SER A 119 -4.04 -2.63 35.62
N SER A 120 -4.44 -2.80 34.36
CA SER A 120 -3.55 -2.70 33.19
C SER A 120 -2.94 -1.29 33.01
N LEU A 121 -3.62 -0.24 33.47
CA LEU A 121 -3.20 1.16 33.33
C LEU A 121 -2.49 1.73 34.56
N ARG A 122 -2.20 0.91 35.58
CA ARG A 122 -1.48 1.37 36.78
C ARG A 122 -0.51 0.38 37.42
N SER A 123 -0.54 -0.91 37.03
CA SER A 123 0.22 -1.94 37.75
C SER A 123 1.56 -2.28 37.10
N SER A 124 1.67 -2.21 35.76
CA SER A 124 2.92 -2.54 35.05
C SER A 124 3.97 -1.42 35.22
N PRO A 125 5.26 -1.74 35.05
CA PRO A 125 6.32 -0.72 35.09
C PRO A 125 6.10 0.40 34.06
N GLU A 126 5.65 0.07 32.85
CA GLU A 126 5.36 1.02 31.78
C GLU A 126 4.18 1.93 32.15
N ALA A 127 3.13 1.36 32.75
CA ALA A 127 1.97 2.12 33.20
C ALA A 127 2.33 3.10 34.33
N LYS A 128 3.20 2.69 35.26
CA LYS A 128 3.70 3.55 36.35
C LYS A 128 4.58 4.68 35.81
N ALA A 129 5.43 4.38 34.84
CA ALA A 129 6.23 5.37 34.14
C ALA A 129 5.35 6.39 33.40
N ALA A 130 4.37 5.93 32.62
CA ALA A 130 3.43 6.80 31.91
C ALA A 130 2.60 7.68 32.86
N LEU A 131 2.12 7.12 33.98
CA LEU A 131 1.45 7.89 35.03
C LEU A 131 2.36 8.97 35.60
N ALA A 132 3.62 8.64 35.89
CA ALA A 132 4.59 9.60 36.41
C ALA A 132 4.90 10.70 35.37
N GLU A 133 5.02 10.37 34.08
CA GLU A 133 5.21 11.38 33.03
C GLU A 133 4.02 12.33 32.87
N ILE A 134 2.79 11.83 33.03
CA ILE A 134 1.58 12.65 32.96
C ILE A 134 1.52 13.57 34.18
N VAL A 135 1.72 13.02 35.38
CA VAL A 135 1.60 13.77 36.64
C VAL A 135 2.75 14.79 36.78
N PHE A 136 3.96 14.45 36.34
CA PHE A 136 5.15 15.30 36.48
C PHE A 136 5.56 15.97 35.16
N ALA A 137 4.63 16.22 34.24
CA ALA A 137 4.88 16.90 32.96
C ALA A 137 5.35 18.37 33.10
N GLY A 138 5.23 18.96 34.29
CA GLY A 138 5.66 20.33 34.59
C GLY A 138 7.19 20.49 34.76
N PRO A 139 7.67 21.67 35.17
CA PRO A 139 9.07 21.89 35.48
C PRO A 139 9.54 20.90 36.57
N PRO A 140 10.65 20.15 36.37
CA PRO A 140 11.08 19.14 37.32
C PRO A 140 11.64 19.78 38.59
N ALA A 141 11.45 19.12 39.74
CA ALA A 141 12.03 19.55 41.01
C ALA A 141 13.57 19.37 41.04
N VAL A 142 14.10 18.36 40.35
CA VAL A 142 15.53 18.12 40.17
C VAL A 142 15.93 18.34 38.72
N ALA A 143 16.94 19.17 38.49
CA ALA A 143 17.41 19.50 37.14
C ALA A 143 18.11 18.30 36.47
N LYS A 144 18.15 18.31 35.13
CA LYS A 144 18.68 17.23 34.28
C LYS A 144 20.11 16.75 34.63
N PRO A 145 21.09 17.64 34.94
CA PRO A 145 22.46 17.19 35.23
C PRO A 145 22.57 16.33 36.49
N GLU A 146 21.73 16.60 37.49
CA GLU A 146 21.72 15.92 38.79
C GLU A 146 20.82 14.68 38.77
N SER A 147 19.80 14.68 37.91
CA SER A 147 18.82 13.59 37.76
C SER A 147 19.44 12.25 37.38
N GLN A 148 20.42 12.24 36.47
CA GLN A 148 21.11 11.01 36.09
C GLN A 148 22.00 10.46 37.22
N ALA A 149 22.61 11.34 38.01
CA ALA A 149 23.42 10.92 39.16
C ALA A 149 22.52 10.25 40.22
N VAL A 150 21.36 10.84 40.53
CA VAL A 150 20.38 10.26 41.46
C VAL A 150 19.86 8.90 40.98
N ALA A 151 19.44 8.80 39.72
CA ALA A 151 18.90 7.55 39.17
C ALA A 151 19.96 6.42 39.10
N SER A 152 21.20 6.77 38.77
CA SER A 152 22.32 5.81 38.69
C SER A 152 22.93 5.44 40.05
N ALA A 153 22.65 6.20 41.10
CA ALA A 153 23.12 5.96 42.47
C ALA A 153 22.31 4.89 43.22
N VAL A 154 21.16 4.47 42.67
CA VAL A 154 20.37 3.37 43.23
C VAL A 154 21.04 2.03 42.89
N ARG A 155 22.09 1.69 43.65
CA ARG A 155 22.92 0.48 43.51
C ARG A 155 23.13 -0.18 44.88
N PRO A 156 23.60 -1.45 44.92
CA PRO A 156 24.08 -2.06 46.16
C PRO A 156 25.19 -1.17 46.79
N GLY A 157 24.88 -0.49 47.89
CA GLY A 157 25.74 0.52 48.52
C GLY A 157 25.02 1.83 48.92
N LEU A 158 23.80 2.08 48.44
CA LEU A 158 22.96 3.22 48.88
C LEU A 158 22.77 3.22 50.40
N THR A 159 22.61 2.05 51.01
CA THR A 159 22.44 1.89 52.46
C THR A 159 23.64 2.41 53.27
N ALA A 160 24.88 2.13 52.83
CA ALA A 160 26.09 2.63 53.49
C ALA A 160 26.22 4.17 53.37
N LEU A 161 25.63 4.76 52.33
CA LEU A 161 25.60 6.21 52.10
C LEU A 161 24.49 6.90 52.91
N LEU A 162 23.38 6.20 53.19
CA LEU A 162 22.28 6.64 54.05
C LEU A 162 22.59 6.50 55.55
N ASP A 163 23.28 5.42 55.96
CA ASP A 163 23.67 5.16 57.36
C ASP A 163 24.63 6.23 57.91
N ALA A 164 25.41 6.88 57.03
CA ALA A 164 26.31 7.97 57.39
C ALA A 164 25.60 9.30 57.72
N ALA A 165 24.27 9.40 57.54
CA ALA A 165 23.53 10.67 57.55
C ALA A 165 22.35 10.75 58.56
N LEU A 166 22.16 9.75 59.44
CA LEU A 166 21.04 9.69 60.39
C LEU A 166 21.14 10.66 61.60
N GLN A 167 21.81 11.81 61.48
CA GLN A 167 21.97 12.75 62.61
C GLN A 167 21.36 14.15 62.47
N ASP A 168 20.68 14.49 61.36
CA ASP A 168 20.03 15.80 61.26
C ASP A 168 18.53 15.75 61.60
N THR A 169 18.16 16.42 62.70
CA THR A 169 16.78 16.54 63.16
C THR A 169 16.11 17.70 62.44
N ALA A 170 15.47 17.42 61.29
CA ALA A 170 14.53 18.37 60.69
C ALA A 170 13.39 18.67 61.68
N SER A 171 13.03 19.94 61.82
CA SER A 171 11.90 20.37 62.65
C SER A 171 10.56 19.90 62.06
N LEU A 172 9.53 19.77 62.91
CA LEU A 172 8.18 19.40 62.46
C LEU A 172 7.62 20.40 61.42
N GLU A 173 7.99 21.67 61.51
CA GLU A 173 7.59 22.70 60.54
C GLU A 173 8.24 22.47 59.17
N GLU A 174 9.53 22.09 59.12
CA GLU A 174 10.22 21.76 57.86
C GLU A 174 9.64 20.52 57.18
N LEU A 175 9.27 19.49 57.96
CA LEU A 175 8.63 18.29 57.44
C LEU A 175 7.24 18.60 56.84
N GLY A 176 6.44 19.42 57.53
CA GLY A 176 5.15 19.86 57.01
C GLY A 176 5.27 20.70 55.74
N LEU A 177 6.25 21.60 55.67
CA LEU A 177 6.53 22.39 54.47
C LEU A 177 7.01 21.51 53.30
N SER A 178 7.82 20.48 53.57
CA SER A 178 8.26 19.53 52.56
C SER A 178 7.08 18.74 51.98
N LEU A 179 6.23 18.18 52.84
CA LEU A 179 5.02 17.47 52.43
C LEU A 179 4.06 18.38 51.65
N MET A 180 3.90 19.64 52.06
CA MET A 180 3.09 20.61 51.33
C MET A 180 3.58 20.84 49.90
N ALA A 181 4.90 20.87 49.71
CA ALA A 181 5.48 21.00 48.40
C ALA A 181 5.36 19.71 47.56
N ASP A 182 5.40 18.53 48.18
CA ASP A 182 5.10 17.26 47.50
C ASP A 182 3.64 17.22 47.00
N LEU A 183 2.69 17.58 47.88
CA LEU A 183 1.26 17.62 47.54
C LEU A 183 0.96 18.67 46.45
N ALA A 184 1.66 19.81 46.47
CA ALA A 184 1.52 20.87 45.46
C ALA A 184 2.09 20.47 44.08
N GLU A 185 3.14 19.65 44.05
CA GLU A 185 3.68 19.10 42.81
C GLU A 185 2.71 18.08 42.20
N LEU A 186 2.15 17.18 43.03
CA LEU A 186 1.19 16.17 42.62
C LEU A 186 -0.13 16.75 42.10
N SER A 187 -0.72 17.70 42.84
CA SER A 187 -2.07 18.20 42.54
C SER A 187 -2.16 18.86 41.16
N LYS A 188 -1.07 19.47 40.67
CA LYS A 188 -0.99 20.07 39.33
C LYS A 188 -1.18 19.05 38.20
N GLY A 189 -0.66 17.84 38.36
CA GLY A 189 -0.66 16.81 37.34
C GLY A 189 -1.80 15.82 37.44
N LEU A 190 -2.26 15.52 38.66
CA LEU A 190 -3.31 14.52 38.92
C LEU A 190 -4.65 14.84 38.22
N GLY A 191 -4.92 16.11 37.91
CA GLY A 191 -6.09 16.52 37.13
C GLY A 191 -6.08 16.03 35.67
N GLN A 192 -4.92 15.68 35.12
CA GLN A 192 -4.76 15.25 33.72
C GLN A 192 -4.86 13.72 33.54
N VAL A 193 -4.99 12.98 34.64
CA VAL A 193 -5.05 11.53 34.63
C VAL A 193 -6.46 11.06 34.26
N SER A 194 -6.58 10.39 33.11
CA SER A 194 -7.76 9.65 32.67
C SER A 194 -7.34 8.31 32.05
N PRO A 195 -8.25 7.33 31.92
CA PRO A 195 -7.94 6.08 31.22
C PRO A 195 -7.39 6.31 29.80
N GLU A 196 -7.94 7.29 29.08
CA GLU A 196 -7.54 7.66 27.72
C GLU A 196 -6.17 8.33 27.69
N SER A 197 -5.86 9.25 28.62
CA SER A 197 -4.56 9.93 28.64
C SER A 197 -3.42 8.97 28.96
N VAL A 198 -3.64 8.00 29.86
CA VAL A 198 -2.66 6.95 30.18
C VAL A 198 -2.47 6.00 28.98
N ARG A 199 -3.55 5.56 28.32
CA ARG A 199 -3.45 4.72 27.11
C ARG A 199 -2.74 5.45 25.98
N LEU A 200 -3.14 6.68 25.68
CA LEU A 200 -2.52 7.49 24.62
C LEU A 200 -1.03 7.67 24.89
N ARG A 201 -0.65 7.92 26.15
CA ARG A 201 0.76 8.05 26.53
C ARG A 201 1.54 6.74 26.38
N MET A 202 0.97 5.61 26.79
CA MET A 202 1.59 4.29 26.61
C MET A 202 1.73 3.90 25.14
N GLU A 203 0.77 4.26 24.28
CA GLU A 203 0.75 3.88 22.86
C GLU A 203 1.57 4.82 21.96
N THR A 204 1.56 6.13 22.25
CA THR A 204 2.08 7.15 21.33
C THR A 204 3.14 8.07 21.97
N GLY A 205 3.32 8.03 23.28
CA GLY A 205 4.18 8.96 24.02
C GLY A 205 3.62 10.38 24.16
N LEU A 206 2.43 10.66 23.63
CA LEU A 206 1.79 11.99 23.64
C LEU A 206 0.78 12.15 24.78
N ASN A 207 0.64 13.38 25.30
CA ASN A 207 -0.41 13.75 26.27
C ASN A 207 -1.76 14.07 25.62
N ALA A 208 -1.73 14.51 24.36
CA ALA A 208 -2.89 14.78 23.53
C ALA A 208 -2.46 14.73 22.05
N LEU A 209 -3.36 14.34 21.16
CA LEU A 209 -3.10 14.42 19.72
C LEU A 209 -3.05 15.90 19.31
N PRO A 210 -2.09 16.32 18.45
CA PRO A 210 -2.06 17.68 17.95
C PRO A 210 -3.36 17.99 17.19
N ALA A 211 -3.93 19.17 17.45
CA ALA A 211 -5.05 19.65 16.66
C ALA A 211 -4.62 19.75 15.18
N PRO A 212 -5.44 19.31 14.22
CA PRO A 212 -5.11 19.42 12.81
C PRO A 212 -4.75 20.87 12.47
N ALA A 213 -3.61 21.06 11.81
CA ALA A 213 -3.23 22.39 11.33
C ALA A 213 -4.33 22.92 10.39
N PRO A 214 -4.83 24.16 10.57
CA PRO A 214 -5.70 24.77 9.59
C PRO A 214 -4.87 25.05 8.33
N ILE A 215 -4.95 24.16 7.34
CA ILE A 215 -4.32 24.33 6.04
C ILE A 215 -5.35 24.97 5.11
N GLU A 216 -5.21 26.28 4.87
CA GLU A 216 -5.94 27.05 3.85
C GLU A 216 -5.35 26.83 2.44
N ALA A 217 -5.25 25.58 2.01
CA ALA A 217 -5.06 25.25 0.59
C ALA A 217 -6.37 24.66 0.07
N PRO A 218 -6.80 24.96 -1.18
CA PRO A 218 -7.92 24.24 -1.77
C PRO A 218 -7.49 22.77 -1.89
N VAL A 219 -8.01 21.95 -0.99
CA VAL A 219 -7.85 20.50 -1.05
C VAL A 219 -8.52 20.09 -2.36
N GLU A 220 -7.74 19.62 -3.34
CA GLU A 220 -8.30 18.85 -4.45
C GLU A 220 -9.16 17.76 -3.83
N GLU A 221 -10.48 17.80 -4.07
CA GLU A 221 -11.40 16.76 -3.59
C GLU A 221 -10.91 15.43 -4.16
N VAL A 222 -10.34 14.59 -3.29
CA VAL A 222 -9.84 13.26 -3.68
C VAL A 222 -11.02 12.48 -4.26
N PRO A 223 -10.94 12.00 -5.52
CA PRO A 223 -12.03 11.27 -6.13
C PRO A 223 -12.49 10.09 -5.25
N PRO A 224 -13.80 9.79 -5.15
CA PRO A 224 -14.31 8.75 -4.26
C PRO A 224 -13.64 7.38 -4.46
N CYS A 225 -13.25 7.07 -5.70
CA CYS A 225 -12.54 5.83 -6.02
C CYS A 225 -11.14 5.76 -5.40
N GLU A 226 -10.42 6.88 -5.34
CA GLU A 226 -9.08 6.95 -4.76
C GLU A 226 -9.17 6.91 -3.23
N ALA A 227 -10.14 7.61 -2.65
CA ALA A 227 -10.41 7.57 -1.22
C ALA A 227 -10.78 6.14 -0.76
N ALA A 228 -11.68 5.45 -1.47
CA ALA A 228 -12.03 4.06 -1.15
C ALA A 228 -10.86 3.09 -1.34
N ARG A 229 -10.01 3.28 -2.36
CA ARG A 229 -8.78 2.48 -2.54
C ARG A 229 -7.78 2.70 -1.40
N ARG A 230 -7.71 3.92 -0.86
CA ARG A 230 -6.90 4.24 0.32
C ARG A 230 -7.46 3.56 1.57
N VAL A 231 -8.77 3.57 1.80
CA VAL A 231 -9.39 2.84 2.92
C VAL A 231 -9.14 1.35 2.82
N ILE A 232 -9.33 0.76 1.62
CA ILE A 232 -8.94 -0.63 1.37
C ILE A 232 -7.49 -0.80 1.80
N ALA A 233 -6.57 0.05 1.29
CA ALA A 233 -5.14 0.04 1.60
C ALA A 233 -4.82 0.02 3.10
N GLU A 234 -5.43 0.91 3.88
CA GLU A 234 -5.25 1.01 5.33
C GLU A 234 -5.70 -0.25 6.09
N LEU A 235 -6.81 -0.86 5.67
CA LEU A 235 -7.42 -1.98 6.39
C LEU A 235 -6.60 -3.28 6.37
N LEU A 236 -5.75 -3.52 5.36
CA LEU A 236 -4.93 -4.75 5.33
C LEU A 236 -3.86 -4.78 6.42
N GLU A 237 -3.34 -3.62 6.80
CA GLU A 237 -2.40 -3.49 7.90
C GLU A 237 -3.12 -3.48 9.26
N HIS A 238 -4.46 -3.41 9.26
CA HIS A 238 -5.24 -3.44 10.49
C HIS A 238 -5.44 -4.88 10.98
N PRO A 239 -5.04 -5.22 12.23
CA PRO A 239 -5.06 -6.59 12.73
C PRO A 239 -6.46 -7.22 12.71
N GLU A 240 -7.50 -6.43 12.98
CA GLU A 240 -8.89 -6.92 13.04
C GLU A 240 -9.62 -6.91 11.68
N TYR A 241 -9.29 -5.99 10.76
CA TYR A 241 -10.10 -5.73 9.56
C TYR A 241 -9.40 -6.11 8.25
N ALA A 242 -8.21 -6.70 8.30
CA ALA A 242 -7.46 -7.13 7.13
C ALA A 242 -8.25 -8.10 6.22
N GLY A 243 -9.12 -8.93 6.81
CA GLY A 243 -10.02 -9.80 6.06
C GLY A 243 -10.97 -9.03 5.14
N VAL A 244 -11.52 -7.90 5.59
CA VAL A 244 -12.43 -7.04 4.80
C VAL A 244 -11.70 -6.51 3.56
N SER A 245 -10.47 -6.05 3.73
CA SER A 245 -9.63 -5.53 2.64
C SER A 245 -9.35 -6.58 1.55
N ARG A 246 -8.98 -7.80 1.97
CA ARG A 246 -8.69 -8.91 1.04
C ARG A 246 -9.91 -9.26 0.20
N VAL A 247 -11.09 -9.32 0.83
CA VAL A 247 -12.34 -9.59 0.13
C VAL A 247 -12.70 -8.44 -0.82
N ALA A 248 -12.63 -7.18 -0.37
CA ALA A 248 -12.92 -6.02 -1.20
C ALA A 248 -12.02 -5.98 -2.45
N SER A 249 -10.74 -6.28 -2.27
CA SER A 249 -9.76 -6.36 -3.36
C SER A 249 -10.07 -7.45 -4.38
N ARG A 250 -10.59 -8.60 -3.94
CA ARG A 250 -11.05 -9.68 -4.83
C ARG A 250 -12.35 -9.33 -5.56
N LEU A 251 -13.24 -8.63 -4.87
CA LEU A 251 -14.52 -8.19 -5.43
C LEU A 251 -14.40 -6.98 -6.36
N LEU A 252 -13.26 -6.28 -6.39
CA LEU A 252 -13.10 -5.08 -7.23
C LEU A 252 -13.32 -5.34 -8.72
N SER A 253 -12.79 -6.44 -9.25
CA SER A 253 -13.07 -6.86 -10.62
C SER A 253 -14.54 -7.20 -10.84
N SER A 254 -15.23 -7.62 -9.78
CA SER A 254 -16.63 -8.06 -9.75
C SER A 254 -17.62 -6.91 -9.48
N ALA A 255 -17.16 -5.78 -8.95
CA ALA A 255 -17.97 -4.61 -8.63
C ALA A 255 -18.02 -3.56 -9.77
N SER A 256 -17.55 -3.89 -10.97
CA SER A 256 -17.70 -3.04 -12.16
C SER A 256 -19.12 -3.17 -12.72
N LEU A 257 -19.79 -2.05 -12.99
CA LEU A 257 -21.14 -2.07 -13.57
C LEU A 257 -21.11 -2.08 -15.11
N PRO A 258 -22.06 -2.77 -15.78
CA PRO A 258 -22.22 -2.66 -17.23
C PRO A 258 -22.59 -1.23 -17.64
N ARG A 259 -21.78 -0.62 -18.50
CA ARG A 259 -21.92 0.77 -18.95
C ARG A 259 -23.33 1.06 -19.47
N ARG A 260 -23.88 2.25 -19.16
CA ARG A 260 -24.95 2.82 -19.97
C ARG A 260 -24.34 3.14 -21.33
N LEU A 261 -24.66 2.36 -22.35
CA LEU A 261 -24.76 2.96 -23.68
C LEU A 261 -25.84 4.02 -23.51
N THR A 262 -25.48 5.29 -23.64
CA THR A 262 -26.46 6.37 -23.71
C THR A 262 -27.58 5.91 -24.64
N ASP A 263 -28.83 6.07 -24.19
CA ASP A 263 -29.98 5.72 -25.03
C ASP A 263 -29.78 6.36 -26.39
N ALA A 264 -29.90 5.54 -27.45
CA ALA A 264 -29.92 6.01 -28.83
C ALA A 264 -31.01 7.09 -29.08
N HIS A 265 -31.88 7.33 -28.09
CA HIS A 265 -33.03 8.22 -28.13
C HIS A 265 -32.74 9.68 -27.77
N HIS A 266 -31.50 10.06 -27.42
CA HIS A 266 -31.13 11.48 -27.19
C HIS A 266 -30.01 12.01 -28.11
N GLN A 267 -29.70 11.33 -29.22
CA GLN A 267 -28.95 11.95 -30.32
C GLN A 267 -29.92 12.53 -31.34
N GLU A 268 -30.56 13.65 -30.99
CA GLU A 268 -31.23 14.47 -32.00
C GLU A 268 -30.15 15.31 -32.70
N THR A 269 -29.72 14.88 -33.88
CA THR A 269 -28.83 15.64 -34.78
C THR A 269 -29.46 17.00 -35.06
N GLY A 270 -28.78 18.08 -34.71
CA GLY A 270 -29.27 19.43 -35.04
C GLY A 270 -29.23 19.69 -36.55
N GLY A 271 -30.07 20.62 -36.98
CA GLY A 271 -30.35 20.87 -38.39
C GLY A 271 -31.72 21.51 -38.60
N PHE A 272 -32.21 21.42 -39.84
CA PHE A 272 -33.58 21.79 -40.18
C PHE A 272 -34.49 20.59 -39.93
N SER A 273 -35.56 20.80 -39.17
CA SER A 273 -36.53 19.74 -38.87
C SER A 273 -37.95 20.24 -39.11
N ASP A 274 -38.83 19.33 -39.52
CA ASP A 274 -40.26 19.60 -39.63
C ASP A 274 -40.91 19.69 -38.24
N ILE A 275 -41.96 20.50 -38.12
CA ILE A 275 -42.65 20.84 -36.86
C ILE A 275 -43.33 19.65 -36.16
N THR A 276 -43.44 18.50 -36.84
CA THR A 276 -44.12 17.29 -36.36
C THR A 276 -43.57 16.66 -35.08
N ASN A 277 -42.28 16.87 -34.77
CA ASN A 277 -41.63 16.27 -33.60
C ASN A 277 -41.21 17.30 -32.52
N ARG A 278 -42.19 18.07 -32.01
CA ARG A 278 -42.07 18.95 -30.82
C ARG A 278 -41.29 20.26 -31.02
N GLY A 279 -41.51 20.95 -32.13
CA GLY A 279 -41.03 22.33 -32.30
C GLY A 279 -41.90 23.34 -31.54
N ASP A 280 -41.28 24.23 -30.76
CA ASP A 280 -41.92 25.43 -30.22
C ASP A 280 -42.10 26.45 -31.37
N PRO A 281 -43.27 27.08 -31.60
CA PRO A 281 -43.51 27.99 -32.72
C PRO A 281 -42.48 29.13 -32.83
N ASP A 282 -41.90 29.51 -31.69
CA ASP A 282 -40.85 30.52 -31.55
C ASP A 282 -39.52 30.15 -32.25
N ARG A 283 -39.40 28.92 -32.77
CA ARG A 283 -38.20 28.39 -33.44
C ARG A 283 -38.36 28.21 -34.95
N LEU A 284 -39.50 28.59 -35.53
CA LEU A 284 -39.72 28.58 -36.98
C LEU A 284 -38.59 29.34 -37.69
N LEU A 285 -38.16 28.82 -38.84
CA LEU A 285 -37.17 29.54 -39.63
C LEU A 285 -37.69 30.92 -40.02
N LEU A 286 -36.80 31.91 -40.03
CA LEU A 286 -37.12 33.26 -40.51
C LEU A 286 -37.68 33.23 -41.95
N SER A 287 -37.28 32.25 -42.75
CA SER A 287 -37.82 32.02 -44.10
C SER A 287 -39.25 31.47 -44.12
N GLU A 288 -39.70 30.76 -43.08
CA GLU A 288 -41.09 30.35 -42.92
C GLU A 288 -41.94 31.53 -42.41
N LEU A 289 -41.42 32.33 -41.47
CA LEU A 289 -42.08 33.54 -40.98
C LEU A 289 -42.18 34.67 -42.02
N ALA A 290 -41.35 34.61 -43.07
CA ALA A 290 -41.40 35.54 -44.20
C ALA A 290 -42.46 35.17 -45.26
N GLN A 291 -43.11 34.01 -45.15
CA GLN A 291 -44.20 33.61 -46.05
C GLN A 291 -45.51 34.35 -45.70
N ASP A 292 -46.43 34.46 -46.67
CA ASP A 292 -47.76 34.98 -46.39
C ASP A 292 -48.51 34.06 -45.41
N GLY A 293 -49.40 34.65 -44.61
CA GLY A 293 -50.07 33.93 -43.52
C GLY A 293 -50.90 32.73 -43.97
N LEU A 294 -51.39 32.70 -45.21
CA LEU A 294 -52.17 31.57 -45.72
C LEU A 294 -51.24 30.41 -46.11
N THR A 295 -50.13 30.71 -46.78
CA THR A 295 -49.09 29.73 -47.14
C THR A 295 -48.42 29.13 -45.91
N LEU A 296 -48.09 29.94 -44.91
CA LEU A 296 -47.56 29.45 -43.64
C LEU A 296 -48.57 28.54 -42.93
N ALA A 297 -49.85 28.91 -42.88
CA ALA A 297 -50.88 28.09 -42.26
C ALA A 297 -51.06 26.73 -42.96
N VAL A 298 -51.03 26.70 -44.29
CA VAL A 298 -51.09 25.44 -45.06
C VAL A 298 -49.86 24.57 -44.78
N ARG A 299 -48.66 25.15 -44.76
CA ARG A 299 -47.43 24.37 -44.51
C ARG A 299 -47.32 23.87 -43.07
N VAL A 300 -47.80 24.63 -42.09
CA VAL A 300 -47.94 24.13 -40.71
C VAL A 300 -48.97 23.01 -40.64
N ALA A 301 -50.12 23.15 -41.30
CA ALA A 301 -51.16 22.11 -41.30
C ALA A 301 -50.75 20.83 -42.07
N MET A 302 -49.92 20.96 -43.10
CA MET A 302 -49.40 19.86 -43.91
C MET A 302 -48.11 19.24 -43.35
N ASN A 303 -47.61 19.72 -42.20
CA ASN A 303 -46.35 19.24 -41.62
C ASN A 303 -45.16 19.41 -42.56
N GLU A 304 -45.02 20.62 -43.11
CA GLU A 304 -43.95 21.00 -44.03
C GLU A 304 -43.21 22.26 -43.58
N ALA A 305 -43.58 22.80 -42.40
CA ALA A 305 -42.99 23.99 -41.83
C ALA A 305 -41.68 23.64 -41.14
N MET A 306 -40.58 24.24 -41.60
CA MET A 306 -39.25 23.96 -41.06
C MET A 306 -38.89 24.90 -39.91
N TYR A 307 -38.33 24.35 -38.84
CA TYR A 307 -37.79 25.08 -37.71
C TYR A 307 -36.30 24.77 -37.52
N LEU A 308 -35.56 25.70 -36.90
CA LEU A 308 -34.13 25.52 -36.65
C LEU A 308 -33.93 24.80 -35.30
N HIS A 309 -33.43 23.57 -35.34
CA HIS A 309 -33.01 22.86 -34.14
C HIS A 309 -31.49 23.03 -33.97
N ARG A 310 -31.07 23.80 -32.96
CA ARG A 310 -29.64 23.96 -32.65
C ARG A 310 -29.11 22.65 -32.07
N GLU A 311 -27.98 22.18 -32.59
CA GLU A 311 -27.22 21.10 -31.95
C GLU A 311 -26.95 21.49 -30.50
N THR A 312 -27.53 20.73 -29.58
CA THR A 312 -27.18 20.85 -28.16
C THR A 312 -26.03 19.87 -27.94
N PRO A 313 -24.84 20.31 -27.52
CA PRO A 313 -23.73 19.39 -27.26
C PRO A 313 -24.20 18.30 -26.28
N PRO A 314 -23.83 17.02 -26.48
CA PRO A 314 -24.13 15.99 -25.50
C PRO A 314 -23.47 16.42 -24.18
N SER A 315 -24.28 16.77 -23.19
CA SER A 315 -23.78 16.86 -21.82
C SER A 315 -23.39 15.44 -21.42
N THR A 316 -22.13 15.23 -21.04
CA THR A 316 -21.74 13.99 -20.36
C THR A 316 -22.57 13.94 -19.08
N PRO A 317 -23.53 13.02 -18.94
CA PRO A 317 -24.32 13.00 -17.73
C PRO A 317 -23.35 12.62 -16.61
N ARG A 318 -23.19 13.52 -15.63
CA ARG A 318 -22.47 13.19 -14.41
C ARG A 318 -23.12 11.93 -13.84
N VAL A 319 -22.32 10.88 -13.70
CA VAL A 319 -22.82 9.61 -13.17
C VAL A 319 -22.74 9.72 -11.66
N ARG A 320 -23.87 9.51 -11.00
CA ARG A 320 -23.95 9.46 -9.55
C ARG A 320 -24.18 8.03 -9.11
N ARG A 321 -23.33 7.50 -8.24
CA ARG A 321 -23.50 6.16 -7.68
C ARG A 321 -24.12 6.24 -6.29
N GLU A 322 -25.22 5.55 -6.12
CA GLU A 322 -25.98 5.49 -4.88
C GLU A 322 -25.97 4.06 -4.35
N LEU A 323 -25.35 3.84 -3.19
CA LEU A 323 -25.26 2.54 -2.52
C LEU A 323 -26.25 2.47 -1.35
N LEU A 324 -27.04 1.40 -1.26
CA LEU A 324 -27.80 1.05 -0.06
C LEU A 324 -27.30 -0.29 0.49
N ILE A 325 -26.82 -0.31 1.74
CA ILE A 325 -26.15 -1.44 2.37
C ILE A 325 -27.02 -2.02 3.50
N ASP A 326 -27.31 -3.33 3.44
CA ASP A 326 -28.08 -4.05 4.46
C ASP A 326 -27.29 -4.20 5.76
N SER A 327 -27.87 -3.72 6.85
CA SER A 327 -27.40 -3.83 8.23
C SER A 327 -28.36 -4.62 9.12
N GLY A 328 -29.43 -5.19 8.55
CA GLY A 328 -30.46 -5.91 9.28
C GLY A 328 -29.99 -7.26 9.84
N VAL A 329 -30.87 -7.93 10.58
CA VAL A 329 -30.57 -9.18 11.30
C VAL A 329 -30.05 -10.28 10.36
N ARG A 330 -30.55 -10.35 9.11
CA ARG A 330 -30.06 -11.33 8.12
C ARG A 330 -28.62 -11.08 7.67
N ALA A 331 -28.12 -9.85 7.81
CA ALA A 331 -26.75 -9.51 7.47
C ALA A 331 -25.76 -9.91 8.57
N TRP A 332 -26.20 -10.21 9.80
CA TRP A 332 -25.29 -10.48 10.91
C TRP A 332 -24.34 -11.66 10.66
N GLY A 333 -23.09 -11.53 11.11
CA GLY A 333 -22.01 -12.49 10.89
C GLY A 333 -21.24 -12.23 9.61
N THR A 334 -20.86 -13.30 8.89
CA THR A 334 -20.09 -13.24 7.64
C THR A 334 -20.72 -12.36 6.55
N PRO A 335 -22.05 -12.39 6.29
CA PRO A 335 -22.67 -11.58 5.24
C PRO A 335 -22.43 -10.08 5.42
N ARG A 336 -22.41 -9.55 6.65
CA ARG A 336 -22.11 -8.14 6.96
C ARG A 336 -20.72 -7.75 6.48
N VAL A 337 -19.73 -8.58 6.76
CA VAL A 337 -18.34 -8.34 6.36
C VAL A 337 -18.22 -8.38 4.84
N LEU A 338 -18.86 -9.35 4.19
CA LEU A 338 -18.90 -9.46 2.73
C LEU A 338 -19.65 -8.30 2.07
N ALA A 339 -20.75 -7.82 2.66
CA ALA A 339 -21.53 -6.68 2.18
C ALA A 339 -20.73 -5.38 2.29
N ALA A 340 -20.04 -5.15 3.41
CA ALA A 340 -19.14 -4.02 3.59
C ALA A 340 -17.97 -4.06 2.59
N ALA A 341 -17.37 -5.24 2.38
CA ALA A 341 -16.32 -5.43 1.38
C ALA A 341 -16.83 -5.18 -0.06
N ALA A 342 -18.04 -5.62 -0.38
CA ALA A 342 -18.69 -5.32 -1.66
C ALA A 342 -18.96 -3.81 -1.83
N ALA A 343 -19.42 -3.14 -0.77
CA ALA A 343 -19.65 -1.69 -0.77
C ALA A 343 -18.34 -0.92 -1.05
N LEU A 344 -17.24 -1.28 -0.38
CA LEU A 344 -15.91 -0.75 -0.67
C LEU A 344 -15.47 -1.03 -2.10
N ALA A 345 -15.71 -2.23 -2.62
CA ALA A 345 -15.38 -2.59 -3.99
C ALA A 345 -16.16 -1.74 -5.01
N PHE A 346 -17.44 -1.47 -4.78
CA PHE A 346 -18.22 -0.55 -5.61
C PHE A 346 -17.75 0.89 -5.47
N ALA A 347 -17.35 1.32 -4.28
CA ALA A 347 -16.79 2.65 -4.06
C ALA A 347 -15.49 2.83 -4.86
N ALA A 348 -14.56 1.87 -4.77
CA ALA A 348 -13.27 1.89 -5.44
C ALA A 348 -13.32 1.60 -6.95
N SER A 349 -14.44 1.08 -7.47
CA SER A 349 -14.73 0.93 -8.90
C SER A 349 -15.49 2.11 -9.52
N THR A 350 -15.77 3.17 -8.75
CA THR A 350 -16.47 4.37 -9.22
C THR A 350 -15.60 5.12 -10.25
N PRO A 351 -16.16 5.63 -11.37
CA PRO A 351 -15.43 6.48 -12.30
C PRO A 351 -14.85 7.73 -11.61
N LYS A 352 -13.68 8.23 -12.07
CA LYS A 352 -13.03 9.40 -11.45
C LYS A 352 -13.88 10.67 -11.49
N SER A 353 -14.70 10.83 -12.54
CA SER A 353 -15.61 11.96 -12.75
C SER A 353 -16.97 11.79 -12.05
N ALA A 354 -17.22 10.64 -11.40
CA ALA A 354 -18.50 10.30 -10.80
C ALA A 354 -18.54 10.61 -9.30
N SER A 355 -19.73 10.97 -8.82
CA SER A 355 -19.99 11.15 -7.39
C SER A 355 -20.46 9.83 -6.75
N LEU A 356 -20.20 9.66 -5.46
CA LEU A 356 -20.58 8.47 -4.69
C LEU A 356 -21.26 8.89 -3.39
N LYS A 357 -22.41 8.28 -3.10
CA LYS A 357 -23.04 8.32 -1.77
C LYS A 357 -23.41 6.90 -1.34
N ALA A 358 -23.20 6.61 -0.06
CA ALA A 358 -23.53 5.33 0.53
C ALA A 358 -24.43 5.51 1.74
N TRP A 359 -25.43 4.64 1.84
CA TRP A 359 -26.45 4.68 2.87
C TRP A 359 -26.58 3.29 3.51
N ARG A 360 -26.98 3.28 4.77
CA ARG A 360 -27.54 2.11 5.44
C ARG A 360 -28.99 2.38 5.83
N GLY A 361 -29.81 1.34 5.81
CA GLY A 361 -31.18 1.42 6.33
C GLY A 361 -31.19 1.43 7.86
N GLU A 362 -32.04 2.26 8.45
CA GLU A 362 -32.34 2.29 9.89
C GLU A 362 -33.88 2.37 10.03
N GLY A 363 -34.55 1.22 9.89
CA GLY A 363 -36.00 1.16 9.73
C GLY A 363 -36.44 1.81 8.42
N THR A 364 -37.32 2.82 8.50
CA THR A 364 -37.78 3.61 7.35
C THR A 364 -36.83 4.73 6.94
N GLU A 365 -35.81 5.02 7.76
CA GLU A 365 -34.85 6.10 7.51
C GLU A 365 -33.56 5.60 6.87
N LEU A 366 -32.81 6.55 6.28
CA LEU A 366 -31.48 6.31 5.73
C LEU A 366 -30.43 7.07 6.54
N ARG A 367 -29.34 6.37 6.84
CA ARG A 367 -28.17 6.97 7.47
C ARG A 367 -26.97 6.88 6.54
N GLU A 368 -26.26 7.98 6.38
CA GLU A 368 -25.08 8.04 5.51
C GLU A 368 -23.95 7.18 6.09
N VAL A 369 -23.23 6.50 5.20
CA VAL A 369 -22.06 5.69 5.49
C VAL A 369 -20.86 6.30 4.79
N ASP A 370 -19.86 6.69 5.57
CA ASP A 370 -18.60 7.18 5.02
C ASP A 370 -17.68 6.00 4.67
N LEU A 371 -17.51 5.73 3.37
CA LEU A 371 -16.59 4.73 2.83
C LEU A 371 -15.22 5.32 2.44
N SER A 372 -15.00 6.62 2.69
CA SER A 372 -13.75 7.34 2.39
C SER A 372 -12.75 7.32 3.55
N THR A 373 -13.19 6.84 4.72
CA THR A 373 -12.38 6.70 5.93
C THR A 373 -12.50 5.30 6.56
N THR A 374 -11.41 4.85 7.19
CA THR A 374 -11.39 3.59 7.96
C THR A 374 -12.38 3.64 9.13
N SER A 375 -12.49 4.78 9.83
CA SER A 375 -13.42 4.97 10.94
C SER A 375 -14.89 4.89 10.50
N GLY A 376 -15.24 5.46 9.34
CA GLY A 376 -16.59 5.38 8.77
C GLY A 376 -17.02 3.95 8.45
N LEU A 377 -16.11 3.15 7.89
CA LEU A 377 -16.35 1.72 7.66
C LEU A 377 -16.51 0.93 8.95
N VAL A 378 -15.65 1.15 9.94
CA VAL A 378 -15.74 0.48 11.25
C VAL A 378 -17.06 0.84 11.95
N ALA A 379 -17.48 2.11 11.87
CA ALA A 379 -18.78 2.55 12.39
C ALA A 379 -19.97 1.90 11.65
N HIS A 380 -19.84 1.59 10.36
CA HIS A 380 -20.82 0.81 9.61
C HIS A 380 -20.83 -0.67 10.04
N LEU A 381 -19.67 -1.31 10.16
CA LEU A 381 -19.55 -2.69 10.63
C LEU A 381 -20.11 -2.86 12.05
N GLY A 382 -19.96 -1.85 12.91
CA GLY A 382 -20.51 -1.83 14.27
C GLY A 382 -22.04 -1.63 14.35
N ALA A 383 -22.69 -1.22 13.26
CA ALA A 383 -24.12 -0.93 13.26
C ALA A 383 -24.96 -2.21 13.06
N LEU A 384 -25.53 -2.73 14.14
CA LEU A 384 -26.39 -3.90 14.16
C LEU A 384 -27.86 -3.47 14.09
N GLY A 385 -28.43 -3.45 12.90
CA GLY A 385 -29.84 -3.14 12.68
C GLY A 385 -30.76 -4.23 13.23
N THR A 386 -31.90 -3.82 13.80
CA THR A 386 -32.92 -4.72 14.35
C THR A 386 -33.97 -5.16 13.33
N ALA A 387 -34.08 -4.45 12.21
CA ALA A 387 -34.94 -4.83 11.09
C ALA A 387 -34.45 -6.14 10.44
N PRO A 388 -35.34 -6.97 9.86
CA PRO A 388 -34.94 -8.24 9.25
C PRO A 388 -34.05 -8.05 8.01
N ASN A 389 -34.28 -7.00 7.22
CA ASN A 389 -33.57 -6.66 5.99
C ASN A 389 -33.86 -5.18 5.60
N LEU A 390 -33.42 -4.75 4.42
CA LEU A 390 -33.60 -3.40 3.85
C LEU A 390 -35.03 -3.00 3.41
N SER A 391 -36.04 -3.86 3.52
CA SER A 391 -37.33 -3.65 2.85
C SER A 391 -38.01 -2.33 3.22
N GLU A 392 -37.85 -1.88 4.47
CA GLU A 392 -38.45 -0.65 5.00
C GLU A 392 -37.74 0.63 4.52
N SER A 393 -36.44 0.56 4.22
CA SER A 393 -35.63 1.71 3.82
C SER A 393 -35.61 1.95 2.30
N ILE A 394 -36.08 0.97 1.50
CA ILE A 394 -36.13 1.06 0.03
C ILE A 394 -36.91 2.29 -0.47
N PRO A 395 -38.08 2.65 0.06
CA PRO A 395 -38.80 3.85 -0.37
C PRO A 395 -37.99 5.14 -0.17
N ALA A 396 -37.38 5.31 1.00
CA ALA A 396 -36.52 6.47 1.28
C ALA A 396 -35.28 6.52 0.37
N PHE A 397 -34.78 5.36 -0.07
CA PHE A 397 -33.71 5.26 -1.06
C PHE A 397 -34.18 5.60 -2.47
N GLY A 398 -35.38 5.15 -2.85
CA GLY A 398 -36.05 5.57 -4.09
C GLY A 398 -36.15 7.09 -4.20
N ASP A 399 -36.56 7.76 -3.12
CA ASP A 399 -36.60 9.22 -3.06
C ASP A 399 -35.23 9.87 -3.31
N LYS A 400 -34.12 9.28 -2.85
CA LYS A 400 -32.77 9.79 -3.11
C LYS A 400 -32.36 9.62 -4.56
N VAL A 401 -32.73 8.49 -5.16
CA VAL A 401 -32.46 8.18 -6.57
C VAL A 401 -33.30 9.08 -7.49
N ASP A 402 -34.57 9.29 -7.18
CA ASP A 402 -35.50 10.09 -8.01
C ASP A 402 -35.22 11.59 -7.91
N LYS A 403 -34.77 12.09 -6.75
CA LYS A 403 -34.39 13.51 -6.57
C LYS A 403 -33.04 13.86 -7.21
N ALA A 404 -32.29 12.89 -7.69
CA ALA A 404 -31.02 13.15 -8.36
C ALA A 404 -31.27 13.68 -9.78
N GLN A 405 -30.83 14.92 -10.07
CA GLN A 405 -30.87 15.52 -11.41
C GLN A 405 -29.78 14.94 -12.36
N GLU A 406 -29.17 13.81 -12.00
CA GLU A 406 -28.01 13.18 -12.63
C GLU A 406 -28.32 11.72 -13.02
N SER A 407 -27.54 11.15 -13.94
CA SER A 407 -27.68 9.74 -14.30
C SER A 407 -27.26 8.85 -13.14
N THR A 408 -28.23 8.33 -12.39
CA THR A 408 -27.96 7.59 -11.15
C THR A 408 -27.82 6.08 -11.37
N GLU A 409 -26.75 5.50 -10.84
CA GLU A 409 -26.54 4.06 -10.68
C GLU A 409 -26.98 3.65 -9.26
N ALA A 410 -28.19 3.13 -9.14
CA ALA A 410 -28.73 2.62 -7.88
C ALA A 410 -28.25 1.19 -7.62
N ILE A 411 -27.57 0.95 -6.50
CA ILE A 411 -27.03 -0.36 -6.12
C ILE A 411 -27.49 -0.72 -4.71
N LEU A 412 -28.16 -1.86 -4.55
CA LEU A 412 -28.51 -2.42 -3.25
C LEU A 412 -27.58 -3.59 -2.92
N ILE A 413 -27.08 -3.66 -1.69
CA ILE A 413 -26.18 -4.70 -1.21
C ILE A 413 -26.86 -5.41 -0.04
N MET A 414 -27.15 -6.70 -0.18
CA MET A 414 -27.94 -7.45 0.82
C MET A 414 -27.51 -8.92 0.93
N PRO A 415 -27.87 -9.62 2.01
CA PRO A 415 -27.74 -11.07 2.09
C PRO A 415 -28.61 -11.78 1.04
N ALA A 416 -28.15 -12.92 0.52
CA ALA A 416 -28.90 -13.72 -0.46
C ALA A 416 -30.24 -14.21 0.10
N GLU A 417 -30.34 -14.40 1.42
CA GLU A 417 -31.56 -14.77 2.14
C GLU A 417 -32.59 -13.63 2.17
N SER A 418 -32.16 -12.36 2.03
CA SER A 418 -33.06 -11.21 1.91
C SER A 418 -33.68 -11.12 0.51
N TRP A 419 -33.01 -11.63 -0.52
CA TRP A 419 -33.48 -11.59 -1.91
C TRP A 419 -34.76 -12.40 -2.16
N GLY A 420 -34.91 -13.52 -1.45
CA GLY A 420 -36.08 -14.41 -1.59
C GLY A 420 -37.34 -13.93 -0.86
N ASP A 421 -37.22 -12.90 -0.02
CA ASP A 421 -38.26 -12.43 0.89
C ASP A 421 -39.40 -11.71 0.18
N GLU A 422 -40.66 -11.98 0.57
CA GLU A 422 -41.84 -11.37 -0.07
C GLU A 422 -41.94 -9.87 0.20
N GLN A 423 -41.59 -9.41 1.41
CA GLN A 423 -41.61 -7.99 1.74
C GLN A 423 -40.51 -7.23 0.97
N MET A 424 -39.32 -7.83 0.85
CA MET A 424 -38.24 -7.29 0.00
C MET A 424 -38.66 -7.20 -1.46
N LYS A 425 -39.24 -8.26 -2.03
CA LYS A 425 -39.75 -8.26 -3.42
C LYS A 425 -40.81 -7.18 -3.64
N ALA A 426 -41.72 -6.99 -2.68
CA ALA A 426 -42.75 -5.96 -2.74
C ALA A 426 -42.12 -4.56 -2.75
N SER A 427 -41.19 -4.28 -1.84
CA SER A 427 -40.49 -2.98 -1.79
C SER A 427 -39.66 -2.72 -3.05
N LEU A 428 -38.96 -3.73 -3.58
CA LEU A 428 -38.22 -3.60 -4.84
C LEU A 428 -39.17 -3.29 -6.02
N ARG A 429 -40.35 -3.93 -6.09
CA ARG A 429 -41.36 -3.63 -7.12
C ARG A 429 -41.86 -2.19 -7.07
N ALA A 430 -41.92 -1.60 -5.88
CA ALA A 430 -42.35 -0.21 -5.69
C ALA A 430 -41.29 0.82 -6.12
N LEU A 431 -40.02 0.42 -6.31
CA LEU A 431 -38.97 1.31 -6.75
C LEU A 431 -39.16 1.69 -8.24
N SER A 432 -39.32 2.99 -8.50
CA SER A 432 -39.58 3.65 -9.80
C SER A 432 -38.40 3.62 -10.77
N ALA A 433 -37.18 3.38 -10.28
CA ALA A 433 -35.98 3.44 -11.12
C ALA A 433 -35.98 2.35 -12.21
N ASP A 434 -35.79 2.77 -13.46
CA ASP A 434 -35.79 1.89 -14.64
C ASP A 434 -34.71 0.79 -14.57
N ARG A 435 -33.60 1.07 -13.89
CA ARG A 435 -32.47 0.15 -13.72
C ARG A 435 -31.91 0.19 -12.31
N VAL A 436 -31.82 -0.97 -11.68
CA VAL A 436 -31.32 -1.15 -10.30
C VAL A 436 -30.39 -2.34 -10.27
N TYR A 437 -29.24 -2.20 -9.63
CA TYR A 437 -28.33 -3.32 -9.38
C TYR A 437 -28.52 -3.86 -7.97
N VAL A 438 -28.50 -5.18 -7.84
CA VAL A 438 -28.62 -5.86 -6.55
C VAL A 438 -27.45 -6.81 -6.39
N ALA A 439 -26.56 -6.48 -5.46
CA ALA A 439 -25.46 -7.32 -5.04
C ALA A 439 -25.90 -8.17 -3.84
N THR A 440 -25.93 -9.47 -4.01
CA THR A 440 -26.24 -10.43 -2.96
C THR A 440 -24.97 -11.09 -2.45
N VAL A 441 -24.88 -11.31 -1.14
CA VAL A 441 -23.78 -12.05 -0.49
C VAL A 441 -24.34 -13.18 0.36
N SER A 442 -23.67 -14.33 0.39
CA SER A 442 -24.09 -15.48 1.21
C SER A 442 -23.06 -15.81 2.28
N ARG A 443 -23.49 -16.52 3.32
CA ARG A 443 -22.59 -17.06 4.35
C ARG A 443 -21.50 -17.97 3.78
N GLY A 444 -21.79 -18.68 2.68
CA GLY A 444 -20.84 -19.53 1.97
C GLY A 444 -19.84 -18.77 1.09
N GLY A 445 -19.88 -17.43 1.11
CA GLY A 445 -18.97 -16.57 0.36
C GLY A 445 -19.35 -16.37 -1.10
N GLU A 446 -20.53 -16.83 -1.53
CA GLU A 446 -21.06 -16.49 -2.84
C GLU A 446 -21.46 -15.01 -2.89
N PHE A 447 -20.93 -14.29 -3.88
CA PHE A 447 -21.30 -12.93 -4.28
C PHE A 447 -21.98 -12.99 -5.64
N ARG A 448 -23.16 -12.38 -5.77
CA ARG A 448 -23.89 -12.33 -7.05
C ARG A 448 -24.41 -10.93 -7.31
N LEU A 449 -24.08 -10.37 -8.47
CA LEU A 449 -24.59 -9.08 -8.94
C LEU A 449 -25.72 -9.33 -9.93
N ILE A 450 -26.88 -8.72 -9.68
CA ILE A 450 -28.10 -8.85 -10.48
C ILE A 450 -28.46 -7.46 -11.01
N GLU A 451 -28.77 -7.37 -12.30
CA GLU A 451 -29.39 -6.20 -12.90
C GLU A 451 -30.90 -6.43 -12.95
N ARG A 452 -31.65 -5.52 -12.36
CA ARG A 452 -33.11 -5.50 -12.40
C ARG A 452 -33.57 -4.30 -13.23
N ARG A 453 -34.49 -4.58 -14.15
CA ARG A 453 -35.24 -3.58 -14.92
C ARG A 453 -36.75 -3.79 -14.73
N LEU A 454 -37.56 -2.85 -15.20
CA LEU A 454 -39.02 -3.00 -15.21
C LEU A 454 -39.49 -4.27 -15.94
N ARG A 455 -38.76 -4.69 -17.00
CA ARG A 455 -39.11 -5.85 -17.84
C ARG A 455 -38.56 -7.20 -17.35
N GLY A 456 -37.74 -7.23 -16.31
CA GLY A 456 -37.14 -8.47 -15.81
C GLY A 456 -35.81 -8.28 -15.09
N GLN A 457 -35.17 -9.39 -14.74
CA GLN A 457 -33.90 -9.40 -14.02
C GLN A 457 -32.90 -10.34 -14.70
N ARG A 458 -31.62 -9.99 -14.65
CA ARG A 458 -30.51 -10.75 -15.22
C ARG A 458 -29.36 -10.79 -14.22
N THR A 459 -28.84 -11.98 -13.95
CA THR A 459 -27.57 -12.09 -13.21
C THR A 459 -26.46 -11.51 -14.08
N VAL A 460 -25.81 -10.47 -13.59
CA VAL A 460 -24.65 -9.86 -14.23
C VAL A 460 -23.41 -10.64 -13.82
N ARG A 461 -23.24 -11.00 -12.54
CA ARG A 461 -21.98 -11.64 -12.08
C ARG A 461 -22.24 -12.64 -10.98
N LEU A 462 -21.37 -13.65 -10.92
CA LEU A 462 -21.33 -14.64 -9.85
C LEU A 462 -19.87 -14.94 -9.51
N VAL A 463 -19.51 -14.78 -8.23
CA VAL A 463 -18.17 -15.04 -7.72
C VAL A 463 -18.27 -15.78 -6.39
N ARG A 464 -17.36 -16.71 -6.15
CA ARG A 464 -17.23 -17.39 -4.86
C ARG A 464 -15.96 -16.93 -4.17
N VAL A 465 -16.14 -16.23 -3.06
CA VAL A 465 -15.08 -15.86 -2.11
C VAL A 465 -14.97 -16.98 -1.10
N ASP A 466 -13.76 -17.46 -0.80
CA ASP A 466 -13.58 -18.40 0.30
C ASP A 466 -13.75 -17.66 1.64
N PRO A 467 -14.74 -18.01 2.49
CA PRO A 467 -14.94 -17.35 3.78
C PRO A 467 -13.72 -17.43 4.70
N ASN A 468 -12.87 -18.45 4.55
CA ASN A 468 -11.65 -18.61 5.34
C ASN A 468 -10.67 -17.46 5.13
N THR A 469 -10.76 -16.75 4.00
CA THR A 469 -9.89 -15.60 3.71
C THR A 469 -10.10 -14.40 4.64
N LEU A 470 -11.21 -14.40 5.38
CA LEU A 470 -11.47 -13.49 6.49
C LEU A 470 -10.62 -13.81 7.73
N LEU A 471 -10.22 -15.06 7.91
CA LEU A 471 -9.51 -15.61 9.07
C LEU A 471 -8.05 -16.00 8.75
N GLU A 472 -7.66 -16.04 7.49
CA GLU A 472 -6.30 -16.35 7.05
C GLU A 472 -5.31 -15.28 7.55
N ASP A 473 -4.52 -15.62 8.57
CA ASP A 473 -3.14 -15.16 8.64
C ASP A 473 -2.42 -15.70 7.42
N SER A 474 -1.76 -14.82 6.68
CA SER A 474 -1.21 -15.24 5.41
C SER A 474 -0.05 -16.20 5.64
N PRO A 475 -0.09 -17.40 5.04
CA PRO A 475 0.97 -18.36 5.27
C PRO A 475 2.27 -17.80 4.71
N PRO A 476 3.39 -17.89 5.45
CA PRO A 476 4.70 -17.75 4.82
C PRO A 476 4.82 -18.86 3.79
N LEU A 477 4.79 -18.50 2.51
CA LEU A 477 5.04 -19.44 1.42
C LEU A 477 6.54 -19.81 1.44
N HIS A 478 6.81 -20.91 2.16
CA HIS A 478 7.92 -21.85 2.03
C HIS A 478 9.35 -21.29 1.86
N ARG A 479 10.21 -21.57 2.85
CA ARG A 479 11.67 -21.76 2.68
C ARG A 479 12.13 -22.94 3.54
N PRO A 480 13.30 -23.53 3.27
CA PRO A 480 13.94 -23.80 1.98
C PRO A 480 13.95 -25.31 1.69
N ARG A 481 14.19 -25.68 0.43
CA ARG A 481 14.64 -27.04 0.06
C ARG A 481 15.98 -27.32 0.72
N ASP A 482 16.24 -28.56 1.14
CA ASP A 482 17.57 -29.07 1.51
C ASP A 482 18.62 -28.61 0.50
N ALA A 483 19.45 -27.65 0.88
CA ALA A 483 20.35 -26.95 -0.01
C ALA A 483 21.68 -26.57 0.66
N ASP A 484 22.14 -27.33 1.66
CA ASP A 484 23.37 -27.04 2.41
C ASP A 484 24.63 -26.98 1.54
N HIS A 485 24.58 -27.57 0.33
CA HIS A 485 25.65 -27.54 -0.66
C HIS A 485 25.69 -26.24 -1.50
N LEU A 486 24.66 -25.41 -1.45
CA LEU A 486 24.55 -24.14 -2.18
C LEU A 486 25.07 -22.96 -1.35
N PRO A 487 25.54 -21.87 -1.99
CA PRO A 487 25.97 -20.66 -1.30
C PRO A 487 24.95 -20.10 -0.29
N ALA A 488 25.43 -19.59 0.84
CA ALA A 488 24.62 -19.08 1.95
C ALA A 488 23.58 -18.03 1.55
N ILE A 489 23.88 -17.20 0.55
CA ILE A 489 22.96 -16.15 0.07
C ILE A 489 21.63 -16.70 -0.45
N PHE A 490 21.58 -17.98 -0.86
CA PHE A 490 20.34 -18.64 -1.30
C PHE A 490 19.48 -19.15 -0.15
N ARG A 491 20.03 -19.20 1.07
CA ARG A 491 19.32 -19.59 2.29
C ARG A 491 18.65 -18.40 2.97
N GLU A 492 19.05 -17.18 2.62
CA GLU A 492 18.30 -15.97 2.95
C GLU A 492 16.88 -16.14 2.39
N GLY A 493 15.84 -15.92 3.20
CA GLY A 493 15.50 -14.55 3.49
C GLY A 493 14.85 -13.88 2.28
N ALA A 494 14.77 -12.57 2.38
CA ALA A 494 14.77 -11.77 1.18
C ALA A 494 16.13 -11.94 0.50
N PHE A 495 16.16 -12.05 -0.83
CA PHE A 495 17.44 -11.95 -1.56
C PHE A 495 18.08 -10.58 -1.23
N PRO A 496 19.28 -10.53 -0.63
CA PRO A 496 19.76 -9.32 0.06
C PRO A 496 20.27 -8.23 -0.89
N LEU A 497 20.59 -8.59 -2.14
CA LEU A 497 21.12 -7.68 -3.14
C LEU A 497 20.06 -7.28 -4.16
N ARG A 498 20.11 -6.02 -4.61
CA ARG A 498 19.38 -5.57 -5.79
C ARG A 498 20.14 -5.97 -7.04
N MET A 499 19.41 -6.40 -8.07
CA MET A 499 20.00 -6.96 -9.28
C MET A 499 19.79 -6.02 -10.47
N PRO A 500 20.82 -5.84 -11.31
CA PRO A 500 20.60 -5.24 -12.61
C PRO A 500 19.86 -6.24 -13.50
N HIS A 501 18.97 -5.74 -14.32
CA HIS A 501 18.38 -6.54 -15.37
C HIS A 501 18.06 -5.66 -16.58
N GLN A 502 18.41 -6.12 -17.77
CA GLN A 502 18.03 -5.43 -18.98
C GLN A 502 16.54 -5.62 -19.23
N LEU A 503 15.82 -4.51 -19.37
CA LEU A 503 14.40 -4.53 -19.64
C LEU A 503 14.11 -4.90 -21.08
N GLN A 504 12.96 -5.52 -21.28
CA GLN A 504 12.39 -5.80 -22.60
C GLN A 504 10.94 -5.38 -22.56
N SER A 505 10.50 -4.55 -23.52
CA SER A 505 9.13 -4.04 -23.57
C SER A 505 8.08 -5.16 -23.44
N ALA A 506 8.28 -6.27 -24.17
CA ALA A 506 7.38 -7.43 -24.14
C ALA A 506 7.34 -8.19 -22.79
N ARG A 507 8.01 -7.70 -21.75
CA ARG A 507 8.15 -8.35 -20.44
C ARG A 507 8.12 -7.38 -19.27
N SER A 508 7.94 -6.09 -19.52
CA SER A 508 8.01 -5.04 -18.50
C SER A 508 6.81 -4.13 -18.57
N TRP A 509 6.35 -3.67 -17.41
CA TRP A 509 5.24 -2.73 -17.33
C TRP A 509 5.38 -1.82 -16.12
N PHE A 510 4.66 -0.71 -16.14
CA PHE A 510 4.57 0.22 -15.02
C PHE A 510 3.31 -0.06 -14.19
N LEU A 511 3.41 0.16 -12.89
CA LEU A 511 2.30 0.02 -11.97
C LEU A 511 2.30 1.23 -11.03
N ALA A 512 1.26 2.06 -11.12
CA ALA A 512 1.15 3.29 -10.34
C ALA A 512 1.29 3.02 -8.83
N GLY A 513 2.10 3.83 -8.14
CA GLY A 513 2.43 3.65 -6.72
C GLY A 513 3.40 2.50 -6.40
N TRP A 514 3.68 1.58 -7.34
CA TRP A 514 4.55 0.42 -7.11
C TRP A 514 5.86 0.47 -7.91
N GLY A 515 5.90 1.20 -9.02
CA GLY A 515 7.08 1.36 -9.86
C GLY A 515 7.08 0.43 -11.07
N ALA A 516 8.27 0.09 -11.57
CA ALA A 516 8.42 -0.77 -12.74
C ALA A 516 8.53 -2.24 -12.35
N LEU A 517 7.82 -3.11 -13.07
CA LEU A 517 7.94 -4.55 -12.95
C LEU A 517 8.46 -5.16 -14.24
N ALA A 518 9.17 -6.28 -14.11
CA ALA A 518 9.54 -7.10 -15.26
C ALA A 518 9.59 -8.60 -14.91
N VAL A 519 9.23 -9.42 -15.89
CA VAL A 519 9.42 -10.88 -15.85
C VAL A 519 10.64 -11.25 -16.69
N THR A 520 11.67 -11.77 -16.04
CA THR A 520 12.91 -12.15 -16.71
C THR A 520 12.75 -13.44 -17.53
N LYS A 521 13.67 -13.69 -18.46
CA LYS A 521 13.69 -14.93 -19.27
C LYS A 521 13.91 -16.19 -18.44
N ASP A 522 14.61 -16.07 -17.32
CA ASP A 522 14.84 -17.17 -16.38
C ASP A 522 13.70 -17.34 -15.34
N GLY A 523 12.60 -16.59 -15.45
CA GLY A 523 11.39 -16.83 -14.64
C GLY A 523 11.37 -16.10 -13.30
N ARG A 524 12.04 -14.95 -13.21
CA ARG A 524 12.04 -14.09 -12.02
C ARG A 524 11.09 -12.91 -12.20
N LEU A 525 10.42 -12.53 -11.12
CA LEU A 525 9.70 -11.27 -11.01
C LEU A 525 10.61 -10.22 -10.36
N MET A 526 10.88 -9.15 -11.09
CA MET A 526 11.79 -8.08 -10.69
C MET A 526 11.00 -6.78 -10.54
N ARG A 527 11.33 -5.96 -9.53
CA ARG A 527 10.69 -4.65 -9.28
C ARG A 527 11.71 -3.54 -9.05
N TRP A 528 11.54 -2.41 -9.72
CA TRP A 528 12.28 -1.17 -9.49
C TRP A 528 11.34 -0.13 -8.86
N THR A 529 11.78 0.48 -7.76
CA THR A 529 11.03 1.51 -7.03
C THR A 529 11.57 2.91 -7.31
N GLU A 530 12.88 3.04 -7.49
CA GLU A 530 13.57 4.32 -7.58
C GLU A 530 14.62 4.30 -8.69
N ARG A 531 14.91 5.49 -9.22
CA ARG A 531 15.98 5.69 -10.19
C ARG A 531 17.34 5.52 -9.52
N GLY A 532 18.27 4.85 -10.21
CA GLY A 532 19.63 4.67 -9.71
C GLY A 532 19.81 3.52 -8.72
N ARG A 533 18.77 2.71 -8.49
CA ARG A 533 18.84 1.43 -7.78
C ARG A 533 18.46 0.27 -8.70
N GLY A 534 19.05 -0.89 -8.47
CA GLY A 534 18.70 -2.14 -9.14
C GLY A 534 17.34 -2.67 -8.72
N ALA A 535 16.88 -3.74 -9.37
CA ALA A 535 15.62 -4.36 -9.02
C ALA A 535 15.72 -5.20 -7.75
N VAL A 536 14.65 -5.17 -6.97
CA VAL A 536 14.36 -6.20 -5.97
C VAL A 536 13.85 -7.44 -6.70
N GLN A 537 14.42 -8.60 -6.40
CA GLN A 537 13.86 -9.88 -6.84
C GLN A 537 12.71 -10.27 -5.90
N LEU A 538 11.49 -10.31 -6.44
CA LEU A 538 10.29 -10.65 -5.68
C LEU A 538 9.99 -12.14 -5.70
N SER A 539 10.28 -12.84 -6.81
CA SER A 539 10.09 -14.28 -6.93
C SER A 539 10.97 -14.84 -8.04
N ASP A 540 11.27 -16.13 -7.99
CA ASP A 540 11.95 -16.90 -9.04
C ASP A 540 11.07 -18.04 -9.61
N GLN A 541 9.77 -18.03 -9.28
CA GLN A 541 8.79 -19.06 -9.64
C GLN A 541 7.86 -18.66 -10.79
N VAL A 542 8.19 -17.62 -11.55
CA VAL A 542 7.34 -17.16 -12.65
C VAL A 542 7.54 -18.04 -13.90
N PRO A 543 6.45 -18.44 -14.60
CA PRO A 543 6.52 -19.15 -15.86
C PRO A 543 7.34 -18.42 -16.93
N ARG A 544 8.03 -19.19 -17.79
CA ARG A 544 8.83 -18.64 -18.89
C ARG A 544 7.90 -18.19 -20.02
N GLY A 545 8.17 -17.01 -20.56
CA GLY A 545 7.41 -16.52 -21.72
C GLY A 545 7.30 -15.01 -21.78
N ALA A 546 6.65 -14.50 -22.81
CA ALA A 546 6.36 -13.08 -22.93
C ALA A 546 5.23 -12.68 -21.96
N LEU A 547 5.12 -11.38 -21.68
CA LEU A 547 3.96 -10.80 -21.04
C LEU A 547 2.86 -10.64 -22.10
N TRP A 548 1.69 -11.23 -21.84
CA TRP A 548 0.53 -11.16 -22.73
C TRP A 548 -0.49 -10.13 -22.25
N TRP A 549 -0.58 -9.96 -20.94
CA TRP A 549 -1.48 -9.01 -20.30
C TRP A 549 -0.97 -8.70 -18.89
N ALA A 550 -1.21 -7.49 -18.40
CA ALA A 550 -0.98 -7.12 -17.00
C ALA A 550 -2.15 -6.29 -16.49
N SER A 551 -2.49 -6.46 -15.22
CA SER A 551 -3.46 -5.61 -14.55
C SER A 551 -2.90 -4.18 -14.43
N PRO A 552 -3.65 -3.15 -14.85
CA PRO A 552 -3.27 -1.77 -14.58
C PRO A 552 -3.40 -1.39 -13.11
N ASN A 553 -4.18 -2.17 -12.35
CA ASN A 553 -4.46 -1.92 -10.95
C ASN A 553 -3.56 -2.80 -10.07
N CYS A 554 -3.07 -2.20 -8.99
CA CYS A 554 -2.46 -2.88 -7.87
C CYS A 554 -3.16 -2.46 -6.59
N LEU A 555 -3.66 -3.44 -5.85
CA LEU A 555 -4.37 -3.20 -4.60
C LEU A 555 -3.53 -3.82 -3.50
N GLN A 556 -2.90 -2.98 -2.67
CA GLN A 556 -2.03 -3.41 -1.56
C GLN A 556 -0.92 -4.37 -1.96
N GLY A 557 -0.28 -4.10 -3.10
CA GLY A 557 0.77 -4.97 -3.61
C GLY A 557 0.22 -6.22 -4.29
N MET A 558 -1.08 -6.47 -4.30
CA MET A 558 -1.67 -7.53 -5.12
C MET A 558 -1.83 -7.04 -6.55
N THR A 559 -1.18 -7.73 -7.48
CA THR A 559 -1.36 -7.52 -8.91
C THR A 559 -1.48 -8.85 -9.63
N SER A 560 -1.98 -8.82 -10.85
CA SER A 560 -2.13 -10.02 -11.68
C SER A 560 -1.65 -9.75 -13.09
N PHE A 561 -1.04 -10.74 -13.72
CA PHE A 561 -0.58 -10.66 -15.10
C PHE A 561 -0.61 -12.04 -15.75
N VAL A 562 -0.67 -12.07 -17.08
CA VAL A 562 -0.57 -13.29 -17.87
C VAL A 562 0.79 -13.32 -18.55
N CYS A 563 1.54 -14.39 -18.32
CA CYS A 563 2.79 -14.65 -19.01
C CYS A 563 2.85 -16.07 -19.56
N GLY A 564 3.67 -16.27 -20.59
CA GLY A 564 3.83 -17.58 -21.20
C GLY A 564 4.15 -17.54 -22.69
N THR A 565 3.95 -18.69 -23.32
CA THR A 565 4.02 -18.84 -24.77
C THR A 565 2.61 -18.88 -25.35
N LYS A 566 2.49 -18.77 -26.68
CA LYS A 566 1.20 -18.90 -27.38
C LYS A 566 0.45 -20.20 -27.04
N HIS A 567 1.14 -21.26 -26.63
CA HIS A 567 0.54 -22.58 -26.35
C HIS A 567 0.59 -22.96 -24.87
N ASP A 568 1.12 -22.08 -24.02
CA ASP A 568 1.28 -22.36 -22.59
C ASP A 568 1.26 -21.03 -21.83
N LEU A 569 0.05 -20.62 -21.44
CA LEU A 569 -0.21 -19.38 -20.74
C LEU A 569 -0.49 -19.64 -19.26
N HIS A 570 -0.04 -18.70 -18.42
CA HIS A 570 -0.26 -18.74 -16.99
C HIS A 570 -0.75 -17.40 -16.49
N LEU A 571 -1.84 -17.42 -15.71
CA LEU A 571 -2.29 -16.30 -14.89
C LEU A 571 -1.49 -16.31 -13.59
N VAL A 572 -0.75 -15.24 -13.34
CA VAL A 572 0.08 -15.06 -12.15
C VAL A 572 -0.55 -14.01 -11.27
N HIS A 573 -0.84 -14.38 -10.02
CA HIS A 573 -1.16 -13.44 -8.95
C HIS A 573 0.10 -13.20 -8.13
N ALA A 574 0.51 -11.94 -8.01
CA ALA A 574 1.70 -11.56 -7.27
C ALA A 574 1.33 -10.68 -6.07
N ASP A 575 1.87 -11.03 -4.90
CA ASP A 575 1.91 -10.20 -3.70
C ASP A 575 3.29 -9.53 -3.65
N LEU A 576 3.33 -8.24 -4.01
CA LEU A 576 4.54 -7.45 -4.09
C LEU A 576 5.11 -7.07 -2.71
N VAL A 577 4.30 -7.13 -1.65
CA VAL A 577 4.73 -6.87 -0.27
C VAL A 577 5.39 -8.11 0.30
N ARG A 578 4.67 -9.25 0.25
CA ARG A 578 5.15 -10.54 0.77
C ARG A 578 6.12 -11.25 -0.15
N ARG A 579 6.36 -10.72 -1.35
CA ARG A 579 7.28 -11.28 -2.34
C ARG A 579 6.90 -12.72 -2.68
N SER A 580 5.62 -12.95 -2.96
CA SER A 580 5.10 -14.27 -3.30
C SER A 580 4.29 -14.23 -4.59
N VAL A 581 4.22 -15.39 -5.27
CA VAL A 581 3.44 -15.53 -6.50
C VAL A 581 2.66 -16.84 -6.46
N ARG A 582 1.43 -16.81 -6.97
CA ARG A 582 0.62 -17.98 -7.29
C ARG A 582 0.41 -18.03 -8.79
N CYS A 583 0.73 -19.15 -9.41
CA CYS A 583 0.59 -19.33 -10.85
C CYS A 583 -0.53 -20.33 -11.13
N LEU A 584 -1.45 -19.96 -12.02
CA LEU A 584 -2.54 -20.79 -12.52
C LEU A 584 -2.34 -20.98 -14.02
N ARG A 585 -2.38 -22.22 -14.50
CA ARG A 585 -2.31 -22.48 -15.94
C ARG A 585 -3.64 -22.12 -16.59
N ILE A 586 -3.60 -21.46 -17.74
CA ILE A 586 -4.79 -21.03 -18.47
C ILE A 586 -5.18 -22.10 -19.50
N HIS A 587 -6.45 -22.52 -19.48
CA HIS A 587 -7.02 -23.38 -20.50
C HIS A 587 -8.29 -22.76 -21.11
N PRO A 588 -8.41 -22.74 -22.46
CA PRO A 588 -7.42 -23.17 -23.45
C PRO A 588 -6.23 -22.21 -23.60
N ALA A 589 -5.07 -22.72 -24.01
CA ALA A 589 -3.81 -21.96 -24.05
C ALA A 589 -3.51 -21.27 -25.39
N ASP A 590 -4.04 -21.75 -26.53
CA ASP A 590 -3.69 -21.28 -27.90
C ASP A 590 -4.14 -19.85 -28.19
N ALA A 591 -3.43 -18.86 -27.66
CA ALA A 591 -3.85 -17.46 -27.71
C ALA A 591 -3.29 -16.70 -28.92
N ALA A 592 -4.17 -15.95 -29.59
CA ALA A 592 -3.80 -14.85 -30.47
C ALA A 592 -3.71 -13.52 -29.69
N GLY A 593 -4.42 -13.40 -28.56
CA GLY A 593 -4.36 -12.23 -27.68
C GLY A 593 -4.99 -12.50 -26.33
N VAL A 594 -4.66 -11.67 -25.33
CA VAL A 594 -5.25 -11.73 -23.99
C VAL A 594 -5.70 -10.33 -23.61
N VAL A 595 -6.97 -10.20 -23.22
CA VAL A 595 -7.57 -8.91 -22.89
C VAL A 595 -8.39 -9.02 -21.62
N MET A 596 -8.65 -7.88 -20.99
CA MET A 596 -9.53 -7.78 -19.83
C MET A 596 -10.60 -6.75 -20.15
N HIS A 597 -11.86 -7.09 -19.91
CA HIS A 597 -12.95 -6.12 -19.97
C HIS A 597 -13.98 -6.45 -18.91
N ASN A 598 -14.47 -5.43 -18.19
CA ASN A 598 -15.44 -5.58 -17.10
C ASN A 598 -15.00 -6.61 -16.05
N GLY A 599 -13.69 -6.74 -15.79
CA GLY A 599 -13.16 -7.68 -14.79
C GLY A 599 -13.15 -9.16 -15.20
N ALA A 600 -13.51 -9.47 -16.45
CA ALA A 600 -13.34 -10.80 -17.04
C ALA A 600 -12.09 -10.82 -17.93
N LEU A 601 -11.16 -11.73 -17.60
CA LEU A 601 -10.01 -12.03 -18.44
C LEU A 601 -10.50 -12.88 -19.61
N MET A 602 -10.11 -12.54 -20.83
CA MET A 602 -10.51 -13.23 -22.04
C MET A 602 -9.29 -13.59 -22.89
N VAL A 603 -9.27 -14.82 -23.38
CA VAL A 603 -8.27 -15.33 -24.32
C VAL A 603 -8.90 -15.37 -25.71
N ILE A 604 -8.32 -14.60 -26.63
CA ILE A 604 -8.71 -14.56 -28.03
C ILE A 604 -7.95 -15.67 -28.74
N ARG A 605 -8.66 -16.55 -29.43
CA ARG A 605 -8.10 -17.60 -30.29
C ARG A 605 -8.51 -17.35 -31.75
N GLU A 606 -8.04 -18.19 -32.64
CA GLU A 606 -8.50 -18.17 -34.03
C GLU A 606 -9.96 -18.66 -34.12
N GLY A 607 -10.90 -17.73 -34.36
CA GLY A 607 -12.31 -18.04 -34.55
C GLY A 607 -13.17 -18.13 -33.28
N GLU A 608 -12.59 -18.00 -32.09
CA GLU A 608 -13.32 -18.05 -30.82
C GLU A 608 -12.64 -17.21 -29.72
N VAL A 609 -13.40 -16.87 -28.68
CA VAL A 609 -12.91 -16.17 -27.48
C VAL A 609 -13.43 -16.89 -26.25
N HIS A 610 -12.55 -17.10 -25.26
CA HIS A 610 -12.88 -17.72 -23.98
C HIS A 610 -12.74 -16.72 -22.84
N ALA A 611 -13.77 -16.59 -22.01
CA ALA A 611 -13.64 -16.00 -20.68
C ALA A 611 -12.93 -16.99 -19.74
N ILE A 612 -12.00 -16.50 -18.93
CA ILE A 612 -11.15 -17.27 -18.03
C ILE A 612 -11.46 -16.91 -16.58
N GLY A 613 -11.71 -17.92 -15.75
CA GLY A 613 -11.90 -17.77 -14.31
C GLY A 613 -10.60 -17.35 -13.63
N LEU A 614 -10.62 -16.22 -12.92
CA LEU A 614 -9.42 -15.66 -12.29
C LEU A 614 -8.85 -16.53 -11.15
N THR A 615 -9.63 -17.44 -10.58
CA THR A 615 -9.19 -18.30 -9.47
C THR A 615 -8.83 -19.72 -9.90
N SER A 616 -9.32 -20.16 -11.06
CA SER A 616 -9.10 -21.51 -11.59
C SER A 616 -8.15 -21.55 -12.78
N GLY A 617 -8.11 -20.51 -13.60
CA GLY A 617 -7.45 -20.53 -14.92
C GLY A 617 -8.26 -21.26 -16.00
N GLU A 618 -9.45 -21.77 -15.67
CA GLU A 618 -10.30 -22.53 -16.60
C GLU A 618 -11.28 -21.64 -17.34
N SER A 619 -11.72 -22.08 -18.53
CA SER A 619 -12.72 -21.36 -19.31
C SER A 619 -14.09 -21.39 -18.61
N THR A 620 -14.69 -20.21 -18.41
CA THR A 620 -16.02 -20.06 -17.79
C THR A 620 -17.13 -19.86 -18.82
N GLY A 621 -16.78 -19.50 -20.05
CA GLY A 621 -17.71 -19.31 -21.16
C GLY A 621 -16.96 -18.92 -22.43
N SER A 622 -17.57 -19.13 -23.60
CA SER A 622 -16.96 -18.80 -24.89
C SER A 622 -17.95 -18.21 -25.89
N THR A 623 -17.42 -17.55 -26.92
CA THR A 623 -18.20 -17.05 -28.06
C THR A 623 -17.41 -17.19 -29.35
N THR A 624 -18.10 -17.27 -30.47
CA THR A 624 -17.47 -17.35 -31.80
C THR A 624 -17.00 -15.97 -32.24
N LEU A 625 -15.75 -15.89 -32.71
CA LEU A 625 -15.20 -14.70 -33.34
C LEU A 625 -15.36 -14.81 -34.87
N PRO A 626 -16.16 -13.94 -35.51
CA PRO A 626 -16.35 -14.01 -36.95
C PRO A 626 -15.05 -13.84 -37.74
N ARG A 627 -14.80 -14.74 -38.70
CA ARG A 627 -13.54 -14.76 -39.48
C ARG A 627 -13.34 -13.56 -40.40
N TYR A 628 -14.40 -12.79 -40.69
CA TYR A 628 -14.30 -11.58 -41.51
C TYR A 628 -13.74 -10.39 -40.72
N LEU A 629 -13.63 -10.47 -39.39
CA LEU A 629 -13.12 -9.38 -38.58
C LEU A 629 -11.60 -9.37 -38.58
N ASP A 630 -11.01 -8.22 -38.89
CA ASP A 630 -9.57 -8.02 -38.78
C ASP A 630 -9.21 -7.65 -37.34
N SER A 631 -8.26 -8.37 -36.74
CA SER A 631 -7.71 -8.00 -35.44
C SER A 631 -7.08 -6.62 -35.54
N ALA A 632 -7.51 -5.70 -34.67
CA ALA A 632 -6.86 -4.40 -34.50
C ALA A 632 -5.98 -4.46 -33.25
N HIS A 633 -6.25 -3.61 -32.26
CA HIS A 633 -5.49 -3.54 -31.01
C HIS A 633 -6.35 -3.94 -29.82
N GLY A 634 -5.75 -4.71 -28.90
CA GLY A 634 -6.43 -5.16 -27.68
C GLY A 634 -7.74 -5.89 -27.97
N ARG A 635 -8.85 -5.34 -27.47
CA ARG A 635 -10.19 -5.94 -27.61
C ARG A 635 -10.95 -5.48 -28.86
N TYR A 636 -10.34 -4.66 -29.71
CA TYR A 636 -11.01 -4.04 -30.86
C TYR A 636 -10.68 -4.77 -32.16
N PHE A 637 -11.69 -4.87 -33.02
CA PHE A 637 -11.63 -5.50 -34.34
C PHE A 637 -12.20 -4.55 -35.39
N ARG A 638 -11.60 -4.55 -36.58
CA ARG A 638 -12.09 -3.77 -37.72
C ARG A 638 -13.02 -4.61 -38.58
N ILE A 639 -14.05 -3.97 -39.12
CA ILE A 639 -14.91 -4.55 -40.15
C ILE A 639 -14.34 -4.15 -41.52
N PRO A 640 -13.84 -5.09 -42.33
CA PRO A 640 -13.29 -4.77 -43.65
C PRO A 640 -14.30 -4.03 -44.52
N GLY A 641 -13.87 -2.97 -45.19
CA GLY A 641 -14.73 -2.17 -46.07
C GLY A 641 -15.76 -1.27 -45.37
N SER A 642 -15.73 -1.15 -44.04
CA SER A 642 -16.60 -0.28 -43.25
C SER A 642 -15.80 0.67 -42.36
N ALA A 643 -16.42 1.78 -41.95
CA ALA A 643 -15.91 2.65 -40.89
C ALA A 643 -16.21 2.12 -39.47
N GLY A 644 -16.90 0.99 -39.36
CA GLY A 644 -17.29 0.40 -38.08
C GLY A 644 -16.21 -0.48 -37.45
N HIS A 645 -16.13 -0.44 -36.12
CA HIS A 645 -15.33 -1.35 -35.31
C HIS A 645 -16.25 -2.24 -34.49
N MET A 646 -15.76 -3.41 -34.10
CA MET A 646 -16.37 -4.27 -33.09
C MET A 646 -15.46 -4.28 -31.86
N ALA A 647 -16.03 -4.20 -30.67
CA ALA A 647 -15.31 -4.38 -29.42
C ALA A 647 -15.75 -5.68 -28.77
N LEU A 648 -14.77 -6.48 -28.36
CA LEU A 648 -15.01 -7.61 -27.48
C LEU A 648 -15.34 -7.09 -26.09
N SER A 649 -16.49 -7.52 -25.58
CA SER A 649 -17.08 -7.14 -24.31
C SER A 649 -17.35 -8.39 -23.47
N HIS A 650 -17.64 -8.16 -22.20
CA HIS A 650 -18.06 -9.21 -21.28
C HIS A 650 -19.22 -8.65 -20.46
N THR A 651 -20.40 -9.22 -20.67
CA THR A 651 -21.63 -8.83 -19.96
C THR A 651 -21.82 -9.62 -18.66
N GLY A 652 -20.87 -10.49 -18.35
CA GLY A 652 -20.75 -11.18 -17.07
C GLY A 652 -21.18 -12.65 -17.07
N ASP A 653 -21.79 -13.10 -18.16
CA ASP A 653 -22.11 -14.51 -18.42
C ASP A 653 -21.17 -15.11 -19.49
N ALA A 654 -21.09 -14.47 -20.66
CA ALA A 654 -20.20 -14.86 -21.75
C ALA A 654 -19.57 -13.63 -22.45
N PRO A 655 -18.47 -13.83 -23.20
CA PRO A 655 -17.95 -12.81 -24.11
C PRO A 655 -18.97 -12.45 -25.19
N SER A 656 -19.06 -11.17 -25.56
CA SER A 656 -19.93 -10.66 -26.63
C SER A 656 -19.18 -9.67 -27.52
N LEU A 657 -19.66 -9.46 -28.74
CA LEU A 657 -19.12 -8.45 -29.65
C LEU A 657 -20.12 -7.30 -29.78
N ASP A 658 -19.71 -6.11 -29.36
CA ASP A 658 -20.52 -4.90 -29.43
C ASP A 658 -20.00 -4.00 -30.55
N LYS A 659 -20.91 -3.35 -31.30
CA LYS A 659 -20.51 -2.40 -32.34
C LYS A 659 -20.02 -1.10 -31.69
N VAL A 660 -18.88 -0.61 -32.14
CA VAL A 660 -18.33 0.71 -31.80
C VAL A 660 -18.42 1.60 -33.02
N THR A 661 -19.15 2.71 -32.87
CA THR A 661 -19.26 3.74 -33.90
C THR A 661 -18.32 4.87 -33.52
N VAL A 662 -17.37 5.17 -34.41
CA VAL A 662 -16.50 6.35 -34.29
C VAL A 662 -17.12 7.45 -35.13
N HIS A 663 -17.60 8.52 -34.50
CA HIS A 663 -18.12 9.69 -35.20
C HIS A 663 -17.00 10.40 -35.96
N GLU A 664 -17.34 11.07 -37.07
CA GLU A 664 -16.35 11.80 -37.90
C GLU A 664 -15.52 12.76 -37.03
N THR A 665 -14.20 12.62 -37.10
CA THR A 665 -13.29 13.45 -36.30
C THR A 665 -13.27 14.90 -36.78
N LEU A 666 -13.06 15.82 -35.83
CA LEU A 666 -12.96 17.30 -35.95
C LEU A 666 -12.04 17.88 -37.05
N GLU A 667 -11.39 17.07 -37.90
CA GLU A 667 -10.43 17.53 -38.92
C GLU A 667 -10.48 16.70 -40.22
N GLY A 668 -11.63 16.12 -40.59
CA GLY A 668 -11.85 15.54 -41.92
C GLY A 668 -11.05 14.27 -42.24
N ALA A 669 -10.46 13.61 -41.24
CA ALA A 669 -9.77 12.33 -41.41
C ALA A 669 -10.78 11.17 -41.55
N PRO A 670 -10.57 10.20 -42.45
CA PRO A 670 -11.51 9.11 -42.66
C PRO A 670 -11.64 8.19 -41.43
N THR A 671 -12.87 7.94 -40.99
CA THR A 671 -13.24 7.14 -39.81
C THR A 671 -12.78 5.68 -39.88
N HIS A 672 -12.52 5.14 -41.07
CA HIS A 672 -12.05 3.76 -41.28
C HIS A 672 -10.55 3.53 -41.01
N ARG A 673 -9.79 4.58 -40.66
CA ARG A 673 -8.35 4.50 -40.33
C ARG A 673 -8.05 4.96 -38.90
N VAL A 674 -8.84 4.47 -37.95
CA VAL A 674 -8.70 4.78 -36.52
C VAL A 674 -8.26 3.53 -35.74
N ASP A 675 -7.25 3.71 -34.89
CA ASP A 675 -6.80 2.73 -33.90
C ASP A 675 -7.46 3.01 -32.55
N LEU A 676 -8.04 1.98 -31.93
CA LEU A 676 -8.81 2.07 -30.69
C LEU A 676 -8.11 1.34 -29.55
N TRP A 677 -8.19 1.90 -28.34
CA TRP A 677 -7.77 1.24 -27.10
C TRP A 677 -8.57 1.75 -25.90
N ASP A 678 -8.46 1.05 -24.78
CA ASP A 678 -9.07 1.47 -23.51
C ASP A 678 -8.05 2.21 -22.64
N VAL A 679 -8.52 3.22 -21.91
CA VAL A 679 -7.76 3.94 -20.88
C VAL A 679 -8.49 3.81 -19.56
N VAL A 680 -7.76 3.47 -18.50
CA VAL A 680 -8.33 3.26 -17.17
C VAL A 680 -8.88 4.58 -16.63
N GLY A 681 -10.12 4.55 -16.13
CA GLY A 681 -10.80 5.74 -15.61
C GLY A 681 -11.37 6.67 -16.67
N VAL A 682 -11.21 6.36 -17.96
CA VAL A 682 -11.83 7.09 -19.07
C VAL A 682 -13.08 6.34 -19.54
N ASP A 683 -14.17 7.08 -19.71
CA ASP A 683 -15.42 6.54 -20.25
C ASP A 683 -15.33 6.37 -21.77
N GLY A 684 -15.50 5.13 -22.23
CA GLY A 684 -15.42 4.77 -23.65
C GLY A 684 -13.99 4.52 -24.17
N PRO A 685 -13.87 4.11 -25.45
CA PRO A 685 -12.57 3.97 -26.09
C PRO A 685 -11.90 5.33 -26.31
N VAL A 686 -10.57 5.30 -26.35
CA VAL A 686 -9.74 6.35 -26.94
C VAL A 686 -9.32 5.91 -28.34
N ALA A 687 -9.20 6.88 -29.22
CA ALA A 687 -8.93 6.71 -30.64
C ALA A 687 -7.71 7.53 -31.09
N LEU A 688 -6.91 6.95 -31.98
CA LEU A 688 -5.86 7.64 -32.75
C LEU A 688 -6.25 7.60 -34.21
N ASN A 689 -6.40 8.77 -34.84
CA ASN A 689 -6.61 8.84 -36.28
C ASN A 689 -5.27 8.94 -37.04
N SER A 690 -5.33 8.76 -38.36
CA SER A 690 -4.16 8.79 -39.23
C SER A 690 -3.44 10.14 -39.29
N SER A 691 -4.07 11.25 -38.86
CA SER A 691 -3.44 12.58 -38.80
C SER A 691 -2.69 12.84 -37.48
N GLY A 692 -2.72 11.89 -36.54
CA GLY A 692 -1.99 12.00 -35.27
C GLY A 692 -2.77 12.74 -34.19
N VAL A 693 -4.11 12.73 -34.26
CA VAL A 693 -4.98 13.26 -33.20
C VAL A 693 -5.47 12.09 -32.34
N VAL A 694 -5.24 12.21 -31.03
CA VAL A 694 -5.78 11.31 -30.01
C VAL A 694 -7.01 11.95 -29.39
N PHE A 695 -8.14 11.24 -29.40
CA PHE A 695 -9.42 11.75 -28.93
C PHE A 695 -10.27 10.66 -28.26
N ARG A 696 -11.19 11.06 -27.38
CA ARG A 696 -12.16 10.16 -26.77
C ARG A 696 -13.31 9.92 -27.73
N VAL A 697 -13.68 8.66 -27.95
CA VAL A 697 -14.73 8.30 -28.94
C VAL A 697 -16.12 8.74 -28.48
N LEU A 698 -16.36 8.80 -27.17
CA LEU A 698 -17.67 9.09 -26.60
C LEU A 698 -18.19 10.50 -26.91
N ASP A 699 -17.34 11.52 -26.75
CA ASP A 699 -17.68 12.94 -26.84
C ASP A 699 -16.85 13.69 -27.90
N GLY A 700 -15.84 13.04 -28.50
CA GLY A 700 -14.93 13.67 -29.45
C GLY A 700 -13.86 14.55 -28.80
N GLU A 701 -13.71 14.53 -27.47
CA GLU A 701 -12.73 15.37 -26.77
C GLU A 701 -11.31 15.03 -27.24
N ILE A 702 -10.57 16.06 -27.69
CA ILE A 702 -9.18 15.90 -28.12
C ILE A 702 -8.27 15.87 -26.90
N LEU A 703 -7.63 14.72 -26.68
CA LEU A 703 -6.72 14.50 -25.57
C LEU A 703 -5.31 15.01 -25.90
N VAL A 704 -4.78 14.61 -27.06
CA VAL A 704 -3.41 14.95 -27.50
C VAL A 704 -3.36 15.15 -29.01
N ARG A 705 -2.56 16.13 -29.45
CA ARG A 705 -2.24 16.37 -30.87
C ARG A 705 -0.77 16.07 -31.12
N CYS A 706 -0.46 14.90 -31.66
CA CYS A 706 0.92 14.45 -31.83
C CYS A 706 1.75 15.42 -32.67
N THR A 707 1.16 16.03 -33.68
CA THR A 707 1.84 16.99 -34.56
C THR A 707 2.22 18.30 -33.87
N ARG A 708 1.41 18.80 -32.92
CA ARG A 708 1.70 20.04 -32.18
C ARG A 708 2.68 19.82 -31.03
N HIS A 709 2.59 18.69 -30.36
CA HIS A 709 3.39 18.38 -29.17
C HIS A 709 4.70 17.65 -29.49
N ALA A 710 4.95 17.30 -30.76
CA ALA A 710 6.20 16.69 -31.19
C ALA A 710 7.36 17.72 -31.26
N PRO A 711 8.63 17.27 -31.09
CA PRO A 711 9.84 18.06 -31.32
C PRO A 711 9.84 18.90 -32.61
N ALA A 712 10.51 20.07 -32.60
CA ALA A 712 10.49 21.06 -33.69
C ALA A 712 10.84 20.52 -35.10
N HIS A 713 11.70 19.50 -35.18
CA HIS A 713 12.07 18.87 -36.45
C HIS A 713 10.93 18.01 -37.06
N ILE A 714 9.96 17.59 -36.23
CA ILE A 714 8.78 16.80 -36.62
C ILE A 714 7.65 17.72 -37.04
N GLN A 715 7.46 18.83 -36.33
CA GLN A 715 6.46 19.85 -36.67
C GLN A 715 6.62 20.31 -38.14
N ARG A 716 7.86 20.49 -38.60
CA ARG A 716 8.20 20.86 -40.00
C ARG A 716 7.87 19.80 -41.06
N GLN A 717 7.72 18.52 -40.67
CA GLN A 717 7.46 17.39 -41.56
C GLN A 717 6.01 16.85 -41.44
N SER A 718 5.20 17.41 -40.55
CA SER A 718 4.00 16.77 -39.98
C SER A 718 2.71 16.85 -40.82
N SER A 719 2.61 17.76 -41.80
CA SER A 719 1.34 17.96 -42.53
C SER A 719 0.92 16.80 -43.44
N ARG A 720 1.78 15.78 -43.63
CA ARG A 720 1.50 14.59 -44.46
C ARG A 720 1.88 13.24 -43.82
N ALA A 721 2.17 13.21 -42.52
CA ALA A 721 2.56 11.97 -41.84
C ALA A 721 1.34 11.08 -41.53
N GLU A 722 1.42 9.77 -41.81
CA GLU A 722 0.43 8.77 -41.39
C GLU A 722 0.82 8.21 -40.02
N TRP A 723 -0.10 8.30 -39.05
CA TRP A 723 0.11 7.82 -37.69
C TRP A 723 -0.63 6.50 -37.42
N LYS A 724 0.00 5.58 -36.68
CA LYS A 724 -0.58 4.29 -36.28
C LYS A 724 -0.17 3.87 -34.88
N LEU A 725 -1.06 3.19 -34.16
CA LEU A 725 -0.79 2.63 -32.85
C LEU A 725 0.12 1.39 -32.96
N ARG A 726 1.10 1.27 -32.04
CA ARG A 726 2.05 0.16 -31.97
C ARG A 726 1.87 -0.68 -30.71
N TRP A 727 1.75 -0.02 -29.55
CA TRP A 727 1.58 -0.67 -28.26
C TRP A 727 0.88 0.26 -27.28
N THR A 728 0.27 -0.31 -26.24
CA THR A 728 -0.35 0.43 -25.13
C THR A 728 0.18 -0.11 -23.82
N SER A 729 0.47 0.77 -22.87
CA SER A 729 0.70 0.40 -21.47
C SER A 729 -0.58 -0.22 -20.86
N PRO A 730 -0.48 -1.00 -19.76
CA PRO A 730 -1.64 -1.68 -19.18
C PRO A 730 -2.81 -0.77 -18.80
N ASP A 731 -2.52 0.46 -18.37
CA ASP A 731 -3.53 1.48 -18.02
C ASP A 731 -4.01 2.30 -19.23
N GLY A 732 -3.36 2.16 -20.38
CA GLY A 732 -3.67 2.86 -21.61
C GLY A 732 -3.19 4.31 -21.65
N GLU A 733 -2.55 4.82 -20.59
CA GLU A 733 -2.12 6.23 -20.48
C GLU A 733 -0.86 6.53 -21.29
N CYS A 734 0.03 5.54 -21.41
CA CYS A 734 1.20 5.61 -22.29
C CYS A 734 1.00 4.72 -23.51
N VAL A 735 1.23 5.26 -24.70
CA VAL A 735 1.12 4.51 -25.96
C VAL A 735 2.32 4.75 -26.87
N GLY A 736 2.72 3.71 -27.60
CA GLY A 736 3.69 3.82 -28.68
C GLY A 736 2.99 3.98 -30.02
N VAL A 737 3.48 4.89 -30.85
CA VAL A 737 2.93 5.19 -32.17
C VAL A 737 4.02 5.21 -33.24
N TRP A 738 3.67 4.75 -34.44
CA TRP A 738 4.45 4.98 -35.65
C TRP A 738 3.98 6.25 -36.35
N SER A 739 4.92 6.93 -36.97
CA SER A 739 4.67 8.06 -37.87
C SER A 739 5.45 7.82 -39.15
N THR A 740 4.74 7.73 -40.27
CA THR A 740 5.33 7.48 -41.59
C THR A 740 5.16 8.72 -42.47
N SER A 741 6.26 9.30 -42.92
CA SER A 741 6.25 10.45 -43.84
C SER A 741 7.30 10.24 -44.92
N ASN A 742 6.90 10.41 -46.20
CA ASN A 742 7.77 10.21 -47.37
C ASN A 742 8.55 8.86 -47.35
N GLY A 743 7.90 7.78 -46.91
CA GLY A 743 8.52 6.45 -46.80
C GLY A 743 9.41 6.22 -45.58
N VAL A 744 9.69 7.26 -44.77
CA VAL A 744 10.47 7.15 -43.53
C VAL A 744 9.52 6.92 -42.36
N THR A 745 9.69 5.80 -41.66
CA THR A 745 8.92 5.46 -40.45
C THR A 745 9.73 5.82 -39.21
N ARG A 746 9.14 6.62 -38.32
CA ARG A 746 9.68 6.98 -37.01
C ARG A 746 8.78 6.46 -35.90
N ARG A 747 9.33 6.37 -34.69
CA ARG A 747 8.64 5.83 -33.51
C ARG A 747 8.56 6.91 -32.44
N TYR A 748 7.36 7.10 -31.93
CA TYR A 748 7.10 8.06 -30.86
C TYR A 748 6.35 7.39 -29.73
N ARG A 749 6.49 7.97 -28.55
CA ARG A 749 5.72 7.66 -27.36
C ARG A 749 4.83 8.83 -27.05
N VAL A 750 3.58 8.56 -26.71
CA VAL A 750 2.58 9.54 -26.32
C VAL A 750 2.12 9.22 -24.90
N ASP A 751 2.27 10.19 -24.01
CA ASP A 751 1.83 10.14 -22.62
C ASP A 751 0.58 11.04 -22.51
N LEU A 752 -0.58 10.43 -22.26
CA LEU A 752 -1.89 11.10 -22.29
C LEU A 752 -2.10 12.01 -21.07
N GLU A 753 -1.47 11.70 -19.94
CA GLU A 753 -1.56 12.48 -18.71
C GLU A 753 -0.77 13.79 -18.86
N THR A 754 0.50 13.68 -19.26
CA THR A 754 1.38 14.85 -19.43
C THR A 754 1.21 15.54 -20.80
N LYS A 755 0.46 14.92 -21.72
CA LYS A 755 0.28 15.35 -23.12
C LYS A 755 1.59 15.51 -23.88
N ARG A 756 2.62 14.74 -23.50
CA ARG A 756 3.96 14.79 -24.12
C ARG A 756 4.11 13.76 -25.23
N VAL A 757 4.84 14.16 -26.27
CA VAL A 757 5.23 13.28 -27.37
C VAL A 757 6.74 13.29 -27.51
N GLU A 758 7.34 12.13 -27.33
CA GLU A 758 8.79 11.93 -27.28
C GLU A 758 9.22 10.84 -28.27
N GLU A 759 10.48 10.85 -28.70
CA GLU A 759 11.03 9.77 -29.53
C GLU A 759 11.09 8.47 -28.71
N ASP A 760 10.54 7.40 -29.28
CA ASP A 760 10.47 6.11 -28.58
C ASP A 760 11.83 5.42 -28.62
N ASN A 761 12.20 4.78 -27.50
CA ASN A 761 13.41 3.97 -27.43
C ASN A 761 13.28 2.77 -28.41
N PRO A 762 14.36 2.30 -29.07
CA PRO A 762 14.33 1.12 -29.91
C PRO A 762 13.56 -0.09 -29.36
N ASP A 763 13.64 -0.31 -28.05
CA ASP A 763 13.00 -1.44 -27.38
C ASP A 763 11.48 -1.25 -27.16
N GLY A 764 10.95 -0.03 -27.31
CA GLY A 764 9.51 0.28 -27.22
C GLY A 764 8.92 0.10 -25.83
N THR A 765 9.71 0.32 -24.78
CA THR A 765 9.30 0.23 -23.37
C THR A 765 8.39 1.39 -22.97
N ASP A 766 7.57 1.18 -21.94
CA ASP A 766 6.83 2.28 -21.29
C ASP A 766 7.83 3.30 -20.74
N GLY A 767 7.65 4.59 -21.05
CA GLY A 767 8.59 5.63 -20.62
C GLY A 767 8.67 5.79 -19.11
N ARG A 768 7.61 5.46 -18.39
CA ARG A 768 7.61 5.43 -16.93
C ARG A 768 8.54 4.34 -16.38
N VAL A 769 8.64 3.22 -17.09
CA VAL A 769 9.60 2.14 -16.76
C VAL A 769 11.03 2.60 -17.01
N ASP A 770 11.31 3.20 -18.18
CA ASP A 770 12.66 3.68 -18.55
C ASP A 770 13.19 4.73 -17.58
N ARG A 771 12.33 5.60 -17.04
CA ARG A 771 12.70 6.66 -16.09
C ARG A 771 13.24 6.10 -14.77
N ILE A 772 12.79 4.91 -14.36
CA ILE A 772 13.13 4.31 -13.06
C ILE A 772 14.24 3.26 -13.23
N ALA A 773 14.11 2.38 -14.22
CA ALA A 773 14.97 1.22 -14.36
C ALA A 773 16.24 1.52 -15.19
N GLN A 774 17.25 2.07 -14.52
CA GLN A 774 18.60 2.19 -15.10
C GLN A 774 19.37 0.88 -14.96
N VAL A 775 20.03 0.43 -16.03
CA VAL A 775 20.72 -0.87 -16.06
C VAL A 775 22.22 -0.68 -15.88
N HIS A 776 22.81 -1.38 -14.91
CA HIS A 776 24.26 -1.55 -14.79
C HIS A 776 24.69 -2.87 -15.41
N THR A 777 25.85 -2.87 -16.09
CA THR A 777 26.39 -4.09 -16.69
C THR A 777 27.13 -4.91 -15.63
N CYS A 778 26.70 -6.15 -15.42
CA CYS A 778 27.46 -7.16 -14.71
C CYS A 778 28.13 -8.13 -15.69
N ARG A 779 29.33 -8.59 -15.35
CA ARG A 779 30.07 -9.60 -16.11
C ARG A 779 29.74 -10.98 -15.57
N ASN A 780 29.57 -11.95 -16.47
CA ASN A 780 29.17 -13.31 -16.10
C ASN A 780 29.81 -14.40 -16.98
N ARG A 781 30.79 -14.05 -17.83
CA ARG A 781 31.45 -14.96 -18.77
C ARG A 781 32.90 -15.20 -18.35
N PHE A 782 33.08 -15.90 -17.23
CA PHE A 782 34.40 -16.29 -16.72
C PHE A 782 34.63 -17.78 -16.93
N VAL A 783 35.86 -18.14 -17.27
CA VAL A 783 36.29 -19.52 -17.53
C VAL A 783 37.04 -20.13 -16.35
N SER A 784 37.75 -19.30 -15.58
CA SER A 784 38.51 -19.74 -14.42
C SER A 784 38.69 -18.61 -13.40
N ILE A 785 39.04 -19.01 -12.18
CA ILE A 785 39.32 -18.15 -11.03
C ILE A 785 40.54 -18.71 -10.29
N GLY A 786 41.33 -17.83 -9.68
CA GLY A 786 42.52 -18.20 -8.92
C GLY A 786 43.09 -16.99 -8.18
N VAL A 787 44.28 -17.15 -7.65
CA VAL A 787 45.02 -16.08 -6.96
C VAL A 787 46.27 -15.74 -7.77
N ASP A 788 46.54 -14.46 -7.97
CA ASP A 788 47.75 -14.02 -8.66
C ASP A 788 48.99 -14.06 -7.73
N ARG A 789 50.20 -13.87 -8.29
CA ARG A 789 51.45 -13.84 -7.51
C ARG A 789 51.48 -12.78 -6.40
N ARG A 790 50.64 -11.75 -6.49
CA ARG A 790 50.52 -10.68 -5.50
C ARG A 790 49.47 -11.02 -4.41
N GLY A 791 48.89 -12.22 -4.44
CA GLY A 791 47.88 -12.65 -3.47
C GLY A 791 46.47 -12.11 -3.78
N ARG A 792 46.21 -11.62 -4.99
CA ARG A 792 44.92 -11.02 -5.36
C ARG A 792 44.02 -12.01 -6.07
N LEU A 793 42.76 -12.08 -5.64
CA LEU A 793 41.73 -12.89 -6.31
C LEU A 793 41.48 -12.39 -7.73
N THR A 794 41.62 -13.28 -8.71
CA THR A 794 41.62 -12.96 -10.13
C THR A 794 40.72 -13.92 -10.92
N LEU A 795 39.89 -13.38 -11.80
CA LEU A 795 39.07 -14.13 -12.75
C LEU A 795 39.54 -13.91 -14.18
N LEU A 796 39.47 -14.97 -15.00
CA LEU A 796 39.73 -14.92 -16.43
C LEU A 796 38.43 -15.03 -17.22
N ASP A 797 38.24 -14.14 -18.19
CA ASP A 797 37.14 -14.26 -19.16
C ASP A 797 37.50 -15.17 -20.33
N THR A 798 36.51 -15.46 -21.19
CA THR A 798 36.71 -16.28 -22.40
C THR A 798 37.69 -15.68 -23.43
N LYS A 799 38.11 -14.42 -23.25
CA LYS A 799 39.07 -13.71 -24.10
C LYS A 799 40.42 -13.56 -23.40
N SER A 800 40.66 -14.31 -22.33
CA SER A 800 41.88 -14.27 -21.51
C SER A 800 42.17 -12.90 -20.91
N ARG A 801 41.14 -12.08 -20.67
CA ARG A 801 41.28 -10.82 -19.92
C ARG A 801 41.15 -11.09 -18.42
N GLY A 802 42.06 -10.50 -17.64
CA GLY A 802 42.09 -10.60 -16.19
C GLY A 802 41.22 -9.56 -15.49
N PHE A 803 40.46 -10.03 -14.51
CA PHE A 803 39.63 -9.20 -13.64
C PHE A 803 40.02 -9.46 -12.19
N ILE A 804 40.43 -8.41 -11.49
CA ILE A 804 41.12 -8.55 -10.20
C ILE A 804 40.33 -7.82 -9.12
N VAL A 805 40.21 -8.46 -7.96
CA VAL A 805 39.80 -7.80 -6.71
C VAL A 805 41.06 -7.13 -6.12
N SER A 806 41.11 -5.81 -6.18
CA SER A 806 42.28 -5.00 -5.83
C SER A 806 41.92 -3.93 -4.80
N VAL A 807 42.89 -3.47 -4.01
CA VAL A 807 42.70 -2.36 -3.07
C VAL A 807 43.47 -1.16 -3.58
N ARG A 808 42.78 -0.06 -3.92
CA ARG A 808 43.39 1.21 -4.34
C ARG A 808 42.92 2.33 -3.42
N ASN A 809 43.85 3.16 -2.92
CA ASN A 809 43.54 4.23 -1.95
C ASN A 809 42.72 3.73 -0.74
N ASN A 810 43.07 2.56 -0.23
CA ASN A 810 42.36 1.88 0.86
C ASN A 810 40.90 1.49 0.53
N SER A 811 40.49 1.47 -0.74
CA SER A 811 39.14 1.06 -1.16
C SER A 811 39.21 -0.22 -2.01
N PRO A 812 38.49 -1.28 -1.63
CA PRO A 812 38.38 -2.49 -2.46
C PRO A 812 37.60 -2.21 -3.75
N LEU A 813 38.16 -2.65 -4.88
CA LEU A 813 37.62 -2.46 -6.21
C LEU A 813 37.68 -3.78 -6.99
N PHE A 814 36.70 -3.98 -7.87
CA PHE A 814 36.75 -4.98 -8.94
C PHE A 814 37.13 -4.28 -10.25
N VAL A 815 38.30 -4.59 -10.81
CA VAL A 815 38.85 -3.87 -11.96
C VAL A 815 39.40 -4.80 -13.03
N THR A 816 39.32 -4.37 -14.29
CA THR A 816 40.04 -5.01 -15.39
C THR A 816 41.52 -4.58 -15.35
N GLU A 817 42.44 -5.53 -15.38
CA GLU A 817 43.88 -5.27 -15.42
C GLU A 817 44.54 -6.25 -16.40
N ARG A 818 45.63 -5.82 -17.07
CA ARG A 818 46.40 -6.71 -17.93
C ARG A 818 47.22 -7.64 -17.02
N LEU A 819 47.04 -8.95 -17.18
CA LEU A 819 47.87 -9.93 -16.48
C LEU A 819 49.25 -9.97 -17.15
N GLU A 820 50.29 -9.74 -16.37
CA GLU A 820 51.70 -9.78 -16.81
C GLU A 820 52.34 -11.16 -16.59
N ASP A 821 51.73 -12.03 -15.76
CA ASP A 821 52.31 -13.26 -15.23
C ASP A 821 51.34 -14.47 -15.27
N ASP A 822 51.89 -15.68 -15.08
CA ASP A 822 51.18 -16.96 -15.04
C ASP A 822 50.16 -17.09 -13.91
N PHE A 823 49.05 -17.76 -14.23
CA PHE A 823 47.86 -18.01 -13.40
C PHE A 823 48.00 -19.37 -12.68
N GLY A 824 48.85 -19.43 -11.66
CA GLY A 824 49.30 -20.70 -11.02
C GLY A 824 48.22 -21.52 -10.31
N ASP A 825 47.34 -20.86 -9.55
CA ASP A 825 46.36 -21.53 -8.66
C ASP A 825 44.94 -21.56 -9.26
N ALA A 826 44.89 -21.70 -10.59
CA ALA A 826 43.70 -21.56 -11.40
C ALA A 826 42.77 -22.76 -11.29
N ALA A 827 41.55 -22.54 -10.80
CA ALA A 827 40.46 -23.49 -10.90
C ALA A 827 39.52 -23.12 -12.06
N ALA A 828 39.22 -24.08 -12.94
CA ALA A 828 38.26 -23.89 -14.02
C ALA A 828 36.81 -23.97 -13.50
N PHE A 829 35.92 -23.15 -14.05
CA PHE A 829 34.50 -23.24 -13.74
C PHE A 829 33.84 -24.39 -14.54
N THR A 830 33.27 -25.35 -13.82
CA THR A 830 32.46 -26.45 -14.39
C THR A 830 30.99 -26.27 -14.04
N GLN A 831 30.06 -26.60 -14.94
CA GLN A 831 28.62 -26.41 -14.69
C GLN A 831 28.16 -27.24 -13.48
N LEU A 832 27.42 -26.60 -12.57
CA LEU A 832 26.83 -27.25 -11.41
C LEU A 832 25.39 -27.65 -11.76
N ASP A 833 25.18 -28.95 -11.96
CA ASP A 833 23.87 -29.52 -12.30
C ASP A 833 23.01 -29.78 -11.06
N GLY A 834 21.68 -29.83 -11.24
CA GLY A 834 20.73 -30.18 -10.17
C GLY A 834 20.32 -29.03 -9.24
N ALA A 835 20.80 -27.80 -9.47
CA ALA A 835 20.32 -26.65 -8.71
C ALA A 835 18.80 -26.44 -8.93
N PRO A 836 18.02 -26.10 -7.89
CA PRO A 836 16.56 -25.91 -7.98
C PRO A 836 16.16 -24.66 -8.78
N PHE A 837 17.14 -23.89 -9.25
CA PHE A 837 16.96 -22.61 -9.91
C PHE A 837 16.92 -22.72 -11.43
N ARG A 838 16.33 -21.71 -12.07
CA ARG A 838 16.20 -21.62 -13.53
C ARG A 838 17.34 -20.84 -14.21
N PHE A 839 18.30 -20.37 -13.44
CA PHE A 839 19.55 -19.75 -13.88
C PHE A 839 20.73 -20.73 -13.69
N ARG A 840 21.85 -20.49 -14.40
CA ARG A 840 23.00 -21.40 -14.37
C ARG A 840 23.98 -21.02 -13.27
N LEU A 841 24.49 -22.06 -12.60
CA LEU A 841 25.62 -21.99 -11.67
C LEU A 841 26.78 -22.81 -12.26
N SER A 842 27.99 -22.33 -12.06
CA SER A 842 29.22 -23.06 -12.37
C SER A 842 30.20 -22.93 -11.22
N GLU A 843 30.97 -23.97 -10.95
CA GLU A 843 31.77 -24.11 -9.75
C GLU A 843 33.24 -24.34 -10.09
N ALA A 844 34.12 -23.72 -9.33
CA ALA A 844 35.55 -24.01 -9.25
C ALA A 844 35.86 -24.52 -7.83
N ARG A 845 36.76 -25.51 -7.70
CA ARG A 845 37.14 -26.13 -6.43
C ARG A 845 38.65 -26.19 -6.25
N TRP A 846 39.10 -26.07 -5.01
CA TRP A 846 40.51 -26.23 -4.61
C TRP A 846 40.69 -27.40 -3.62
N PRO A 847 41.93 -27.92 -3.46
CA PRO A 847 42.22 -29.05 -2.58
C PRO A 847 41.94 -28.82 -1.09
N ASP A 848 41.97 -27.57 -0.62
CA ASP A 848 41.63 -27.16 0.76
C ASP A 848 40.12 -27.28 1.07
N GLY A 849 39.30 -27.64 0.09
CA GLY A 849 37.84 -27.70 0.20
C GLY A 849 37.16 -26.36 -0.10
N SER A 850 37.91 -25.29 -0.39
CA SER A 850 37.36 -24.02 -0.82
C SER A 850 36.69 -24.16 -2.20
N ARG A 851 35.60 -23.42 -2.39
CA ARG A 851 34.78 -23.44 -3.59
C ARG A 851 34.44 -22.02 -4.02
N ALA A 852 34.37 -21.80 -5.32
CA ALA A 852 33.86 -20.57 -5.91
C ALA A 852 32.71 -20.92 -6.86
N VAL A 853 31.52 -20.37 -6.61
CA VAL A 853 30.34 -20.58 -7.46
C VAL A 853 30.07 -19.31 -8.25
N LEU A 854 30.22 -19.37 -9.56
CA LEU A 854 29.86 -18.33 -10.51
C LEU A 854 28.38 -18.46 -10.89
N ASP A 855 27.63 -17.38 -10.72
CA ASP A 855 26.23 -17.24 -11.09
C ASP A 855 26.08 -16.50 -12.41
N SER A 856 25.29 -17.06 -13.33
CA SER A 856 24.96 -16.44 -14.61
C SER A 856 24.29 -15.05 -14.51
N ARG A 857 23.80 -14.66 -13.33
CA ARG A 857 23.29 -13.32 -13.01
C ARG A 857 24.39 -12.27 -12.76
N GLY A 858 25.67 -12.68 -12.79
CA GLY A 858 26.82 -11.80 -12.56
C GLY A 858 27.20 -11.69 -11.08
N LEU A 859 27.03 -12.78 -10.33
CA LEU A 859 27.48 -12.90 -8.95
C LEU A 859 28.58 -13.96 -8.86
N LEU A 860 29.49 -13.81 -7.91
CA LEU A 860 30.49 -14.78 -7.54
C LEU A 860 30.38 -15.09 -6.06
N HIS A 861 30.16 -16.34 -5.70
CA HIS A 861 30.06 -16.79 -4.33
C HIS A 861 31.36 -17.48 -3.94
N LEU A 862 32.02 -16.99 -2.89
CA LEU A 862 33.23 -17.54 -2.29
C LEU A 862 32.84 -18.32 -1.05
N MET A 863 33.14 -19.62 -1.05
CA MET A 863 32.80 -20.55 0.02
C MET A 863 34.11 -21.15 0.55
N PRO A 864 34.66 -20.64 1.67
CA PRO A 864 35.90 -21.15 2.24
C PRO A 864 35.75 -22.61 2.69
N GLY A 865 36.82 -23.39 2.56
CA GLY A 865 36.89 -24.75 3.12
C GLY A 865 36.92 -24.76 4.66
N ASP A 866 37.47 -23.69 5.26
CA ASP A 866 37.42 -23.45 6.70
C ASP A 866 36.06 -22.85 7.10
N ALA A 867 35.28 -23.61 7.87
CA ALA A 867 33.96 -23.21 8.36
C ALA A 867 34.01 -22.04 9.37
N SER A 868 35.20 -21.65 9.85
CA SER A 868 35.38 -20.47 10.70
C SER A 868 35.30 -19.16 9.91
N LEU A 869 35.56 -19.20 8.61
CA LEU A 869 35.54 -18.03 7.72
C LEU A 869 34.13 -17.81 7.14
N PRO A 870 33.70 -16.54 6.96
CA PRO A 870 32.41 -16.23 6.37
C PRO A 870 32.38 -16.49 4.85
N GLU A 871 31.21 -16.89 4.34
CA GLU A 871 30.90 -16.94 2.91
C GLU A 871 30.59 -15.53 2.37
N VAL A 872 31.13 -15.22 1.18
CA VAL A 872 30.95 -13.90 0.55
C VAL A 872 30.40 -14.04 -0.85
N SER A 873 29.41 -13.22 -1.19
CA SER A 873 28.84 -13.09 -2.52
C SER A 873 29.19 -11.72 -3.12
N LEU A 874 29.95 -11.70 -4.20
CA LEU A 874 30.42 -10.50 -4.89
C LEU A 874 29.59 -10.23 -6.14
N VAL A 875 29.24 -8.96 -6.36
CA VAL A 875 28.68 -8.46 -7.61
C VAL A 875 29.82 -8.21 -8.60
N LEU A 876 29.77 -8.85 -9.76
CA LEU A 876 30.81 -8.76 -10.81
C LEU A 876 30.59 -7.52 -11.69
N ALA A 877 30.55 -6.34 -11.07
CA ALA A 877 30.45 -5.04 -11.72
C ALA A 877 31.73 -4.22 -11.46
N GLU A 878 32.32 -3.63 -12.51
CA GLU A 878 33.57 -2.89 -12.36
C GLU A 878 33.44 -1.64 -11.48
N GLY A 879 34.48 -1.31 -10.73
CA GLY A 879 34.53 -0.19 -9.78
C GLY A 879 34.52 -0.66 -8.32
N GLU A 880 33.84 0.08 -7.44
CA GLU A 880 33.73 -0.28 -6.02
C GLU A 880 33.20 -1.71 -5.80
N LEU A 881 33.93 -2.48 -4.99
CA LEU A 881 33.59 -3.85 -4.67
C LEU A 881 32.27 -3.88 -3.89
N THR A 882 31.31 -4.65 -4.41
CA THR A 882 29.95 -4.68 -3.91
C THR A 882 29.51 -6.11 -3.68
N GLY A 883 28.77 -6.39 -2.61
CA GLY A 883 28.39 -7.75 -2.28
C GLY A 883 27.64 -7.90 -0.97
N TRP A 884 27.53 -9.15 -0.54
CA TRP A 884 26.93 -9.58 0.71
C TRP A 884 27.83 -10.60 1.38
N CYS A 885 27.92 -10.55 2.71
CA CYS A 885 28.70 -11.46 3.54
C CYS A 885 27.77 -12.08 4.60
N ASN A 886 27.85 -13.39 4.80
CA ASN A 886 27.02 -14.06 5.79
C ASN A 886 27.41 -13.68 7.23
N ALA A 887 26.48 -13.87 8.17
CA ALA A 887 26.77 -13.69 9.59
C ALA A 887 27.56 -14.88 10.12
N GLN A 888 28.70 -14.61 10.74
CA GLN A 888 29.55 -15.59 11.41
C GLN A 888 29.91 -15.09 12.80
N ALA A 889 29.90 -15.97 13.81
CA ALA A 889 30.17 -15.60 15.18
C ALA A 889 31.57 -14.95 15.32
N GLY A 890 31.62 -13.72 15.85
CA GLY A 890 32.87 -12.97 16.04
C GLY A 890 33.33 -12.15 14.83
N SER A 891 32.69 -12.27 13.65
CA SER A 891 32.95 -11.37 12.52
C SER A 891 32.07 -10.14 12.56
N THR A 892 32.64 -8.99 12.21
CA THR A 892 31.89 -7.74 12.04
C THR A 892 31.70 -7.39 10.56
N ALA A 893 32.05 -8.32 9.66
CA ALA A 893 31.90 -8.21 8.22
C ALA A 893 30.51 -8.60 7.70
N ALA A 894 29.57 -9.00 8.57
CA ALA A 894 28.26 -9.50 8.17
C ALA A 894 27.37 -8.39 7.56
N GLY A 895 26.72 -8.71 6.44
CA GLY A 895 25.79 -7.80 5.77
C GLY A 895 26.19 -7.39 4.35
N VAL A 896 25.46 -6.43 3.80
CA VAL A 896 25.68 -5.90 2.45
C VAL A 896 26.69 -4.75 2.45
N PHE A 897 27.45 -4.62 1.37
CA PHE A 897 28.50 -3.59 1.23
C PHE A 897 28.68 -3.13 -0.22
N GLY A 898 29.20 -1.92 -0.42
CA GLY A 898 29.58 -1.37 -1.73
C GLY A 898 28.56 -0.38 -2.32
N LYS A 899 28.37 -0.42 -3.63
CA LYS A 899 27.60 0.60 -4.38
C LYS A 899 26.10 0.54 -4.09
N ASN A 900 25.53 1.69 -3.71
CA ASN A 900 24.10 1.88 -3.43
C ASN A 900 23.15 1.33 -4.51
N TYR A 901 23.57 1.26 -5.78
CA TYR A 901 22.77 0.66 -6.84
C TYR A 901 22.34 -0.78 -6.51
N PHE A 902 23.23 -1.59 -5.94
CA PHE A 902 22.96 -3.00 -5.64
C PHE A 902 22.48 -3.22 -4.19
N LEU A 903 22.36 -2.16 -3.39
CA LEU A 903 22.00 -2.27 -1.98
C LEU A 903 20.52 -1.95 -1.75
N PRO A 904 19.88 -2.56 -0.74
CA PRO A 904 18.59 -2.11 -0.20
C PRO A 904 18.60 -0.62 0.18
N ALA A 905 17.41 -0.04 0.34
CA ALA A 905 17.28 1.34 0.81
C ALA A 905 17.88 1.47 2.22
N ASP A 906 18.32 2.68 2.59
CA ASP A 906 19.11 2.90 3.81
C ASP A 906 18.26 2.71 5.09
N ASP A 907 16.95 2.75 4.91
CA ASP A 907 15.84 2.63 5.85
C ASP A 907 15.21 1.23 5.87
N ASP A 908 15.75 0.24 5.14
CA ASP A 908 15.29 -1.16 5.21
C ASP A 908 15.93 -1.85 6.44
N PRO A 909 15.21 -2.04 7.57
CA PRO A 909 15.79 -2.55 8.82
C PRO A 909 16.19 -4.03 8.73
N MET A 910 15.87 -4.70 7.62
CA MET A 910 16.01 -6.15 7.45
C MET A 910 17.40 -6.58 6.96
N VAL A 911 18.28 -5.67 6.55
CA VAL A 911 19.58 -6.05 5.97
C VAL A 911 20.75 -5.26 6.60
N PRO A 912 21.61 -5.90 7.42
CA PRO A 912 22.76 -5.24 8.04
C PRO A 912 23.75 -4.74 6.98
N ARG A 913 24.45 -3.64 7.26
CA ARG A 913 25.50 -3.09 6.40
C ARG A 913 26.88 -3.40 6.94
N ALA A 914 27.78 -3.80 6.04
CA ALA A 914 29.18 -4.06 6.33
C ALA A 914 30.09 -3.04 5.60
N SER A 915 31.30 -2.84 6.14
CA SER A 915 32.34 -2.10 5.43
C SER A 915 33.00 -3.00 4.38
N SER A 916 33.10 -2.54 3.13
CA SER A 916 33.82 -3.29 2.07
C SER A 916 35.27 -3.58 2.47
N ARG A 917 35.93 -2.68 3.21
CA ARG A 917 37.29 -2.87 3.75
C ARG A 917 37.35 -4.00 4.76
N GLN A 918 36.32 -4.14 5.57
CA GLN A 918 36.25 -5.15 6.60
C GLN A 918 36.00 -6.53 6.00
N VAL A 919 35.07 -6.63 5.04
CA VAL A 919 34.85 -7.85 4.28
C VAL A 919 36.11 -8.28 3.51
N MET A 920 36.84 -7.32 2.93
CA MET A 920 38.12 -7.63 2.28
C MET A 920 39.10 -8.29 3.26
N ARG A 921 39.23 -7.74 4.49
CA ARG A 921 40.18 -8.21 5.50
C ARG A 921 39.78 -9.50 6.19
N GLU A 922 38.51 -9.65 6.54
CA GLU A 922 38.00 -10.76 7.37
C GLU A 922 37.54 -11.96 6.54
N ALA A 923 37.30 -11.79 5.23
CA ALA A 923 36.73 -12.83 4.40
C ALA A 923 37.51 -13.09 3.10
N ILE A 924 37.68 -12.05 2.26
CA ILE A 924 38.24 -12.24 0.90
C ILE A 924 39.75 -12.51 0.94
N THR A 925 40.51 -11.77 1.75
CA THR A 925 41.95 -11.98 1.91
C THR A 925 42.25 -13.35 2.55
N PRO A 926 41.61 -13.76 3.66
CA PRO A 926 41.78 -15.10 4.22
C PRO A 926 41.41 -16.22 3.24
N PHE A 927 40.33 -16.04 2.45
CA PHE A 927 39.96 -17.01 1.40
C PHE A 927 41.07 -17.16 0.34
N ALA A 928 41.66 -16.05 -0.13
CA ALA A 928 42.75 -16.09 -1.10
C ALA A 928 44.05 -16.68 -0.51
N GLU A 929 44.33 -16.43 0.77
CA GLU A 929 45.47 -17.01 1.48
C GLU A 929 45.31 -18.52 1.68
N GLY A 930 44.10 -19.00 2.02
CA GLY A 930 43.79 -20.43 2.14
C GLY A 930 44.05 -21.21 0.86
N ILE A 931 43.60 -20.67 -0.29
CA ILE A 931 43.87 -21.25 -1.61
C ILE A 931 45.37 -21.34 -1.86
N ARG A 932 46.12 -20.23 -1.68
CA ARG A 932 47.57 -20.18 -1.91
C ARG A 932 48.37 -21.10 -1.00
N ALA A 933 47.88 -21.40 0.19
CA ALA A 933 48.55 -22.31 1.12
C ALA A 933 48.38 -23.79 0.72
N ALA A 934 47.35 -24.10 -0.09
CA ALA A 934 46.97 -25.46 -0.45
C ALA A 934 47.42 -25.89 -1.86
N THR A 935 47.79 -24.93 -2.71
CA THR A 935 48.40 -25.10 -4.04
C THR A 935 49.90 -24.91 -3.99
#